data_AF-A0A954X994-F1
#
_entry.id   AF-A0A954X994-F1
#
_cell.length_a   1.000
_cell.length_b   1.000
_cell.length_c   1.000
_cell.angle_alpha   90.00
_cell.angle_beta   90.00
_cell.angle_gamma   90.00
#
_symmetry.space_group_name_H-M   'P 1'
#
loop_
_entity.id
_entity.type
_entity.pdbx_description
1 polymer ?
#
loop_
_entity_poly.entity_id
_entity_poly.type
_entity_poly.pdbx_seq_one_letter_code
_entity_poly.pdbx_strand_id
1 'polypeptide(L)'
;MRSAQPYRRRSSASFWLGAFMILLMAAGGVVGLLLLLGVNLNPFAVPREDPFMVRIPINSQPIPAYQRVAREHLLNPASGGLMYQRVPPQATVGMSITGVTADGSHVESRVESVRNVDDQVVFVVSDGREVPHGQTMELGGAMMNINAIIGRVVKKDKRAGMGFQESTFFPQGTPEGIAGATPPGMRAITLDATKLTGVHALNAGDRIDLMASVPLAEIGSFQSQYNSRLPGATLVASTSSNAADSATEPILLAQGSVVLKPVYVRNEATTSSSLTQGKRIQNVPKYEVAIAVAPDDVIPLQSALNKSLAITCITHSMQLDGEAASAAAPVQTELMAPVTVRPILAYDVVTREAFVSPATRRVRMEPISRQQADRLGIVVSIDDTLGAVARHDIPAGSFIRSQDLLNGSLRESIDTEHAIEASKSASRANSIHFVSQPQNHAHAPQPAAGGAAVVGDRPAVTNFIPAGRVGIALPWSLLYGAEHLQIEDRVDILVSYQLERTREVRKTEKQADDHVVATEFDEFVERNTDRTMPESLATRGEPWFVATDAIVVGPVGFPAPNAALRAIGDAKPEPGSTTVAYSHPSILFAIDPRDVEALTTALNTKEVLFSVTFRPTGNDEPPMRYRRIAIAPVELSGFELFSDLSWKGLRREITTKRVRDDDENFRGAIEVSEIANYYGRVLKSSKLRFEHFTADDFMPVGVEPGVAAGIAGEHVAVTVSTDQVDGLGRFVDNDCVAIILTGNPQLPQNVVLHGIGTLGPDAVVVVQCARIVRAVSDTSDIVTLEVPYGDAANLGAALFSHDATGSDEKHNNRLIAVARARDERSTSQPEVQAKPSIPSRQSVKQAPIFEAIVGRETVLYMFPPTRGTTLVPHTTLSPPRLHPCLL
;
A
#
# COMPACT_ATOMS: atom_id res chain seq x y z
N MET A 1 -112.59 -2.11 -10.88
CA MET A 1 -113.11 -3.20 -11.73
C MET A 1 -113.56 -2.64 -13.07
N ARG A 2 -112.84 -2.93 -14.15
CA ARG A 2 -113.34 -2.86 -15.54
C ARG A 2 -112.73 -4.02 -16.30
N SER A 3 -113.61 -4.88 -16.83
CA SER A 3 -113.33 -6.10 -17.59
C SER A 3 -112.97 -5.78 -19.04
N ALA A 4 -111.83 -6.29 -19.52
CA ALA A 4 -111.45 -6.25 -20.92
C ALA A 4 -111.88 -7.56 -21.63
N GLN A 5 -112.58 -7.42 -22.76
CA GLN A 5 -113.02 -8.51 -23.63
C GLN A 5 -111.90 -9.06 -24.51
N PRO A 6 -111.97 -10.33 -24.96
CA PRO A 6 -110.95 -10.98 -25.77
C PRO A 6 -111.11 -10.69 -27.27
N TYR A 7 -109.99 -10.44 -27.95
CA TYR A 7 -109.93 -10.19 -29.39
C TYR A 7 -109.73 -11.50 -30.18
N ARG A 8 -110.61 -11.75 -31.16
CA ARG A 8 -110.63 -12.91 -32.08
C ARG A 8 -109.45 -12.84 -33.07
N ARG A 9 -108.63 -13.89 -33.13
CA ARG A 9 -107.58 -14.10 -34.17
C ARG A 9 -108.22 -14.42 -35.52
N ARG A 10 -107.98 -13.59 -36.55
CA ARG A 10 -108.15 -13.95 -37.97
C ARG A 10 -106.90 -14.72 -38.44
N SER A 11 -107.12 -15.86 -39.10
CA SER A 11 -106.10 -16.77 -39.62
C SER A 11 -105.26 -16.12 -40.72
N SER A 12 -103.96 -15.99 -40.47
CA SER A 12 -102.94 -15.27 -41.25
C SER A 12 -102.23 -16.13 -42.32
N ALA A 13 -102.85 -17.23 -42.77
CA ALA A 13 -102.19 -18.17 -43.69
C ALA A 13 -101.82 -17.55 -45.05
N SER A 14 -102.64 -16.62 -45.57
CA SER A 14 -102.36 -15.91 -46.83
C SER A 14 -101.26 -14.84 -46.68
N PHE A 15 -101.10 -14.26 -45.49
CA PHE A 15 -100.04 -13.28 -45.23
C PHE A 15 -98.67 -13.95 -45.18
N TRP A 16 -98.59 -15.16 -44.61
CA TRP A 16 -97.35 -15.93 -44.56
C TRP A 16 -96.88 -16.40 -45.93
N LEU A 17 -97.79 -16.77 -46.83
CA LEU A 17 -97.41 -17.22 -48.18
C LEU A 17 -96.90 -16.06 -49.06
N GLY A 18 -97.53 -14.89 -48.95
CA GLY A 18 -97.06 -13.67 -49.62
C GLY A 18 -95.72 -13.18 -49.08
N ALA A 19 -95.56 -13.21 -47.75
CA ALA A 19 -94.28 -12.86 -47.11
C ALA A 19 -93.15 -13.81 -47.51
N PHE A 20 -93.43 -15.11 -47.66
CA PHE A 20 -92.43 -16.09 -48.06
C PHE A 20 -91.94 -15.89 -49.50
N MET A 21 -92.84 -15.54 -50.42
CA MET A 21 -92.49 -15.25 -51.81
C MET A 21 -91.65 -13.96 -51.95
N ILE A 22 -92.01 -12.91 -51.21
CA ILE A 22 -91.22 -11.67 -51.16
C ILE A 22 -89.83 -11.94 -50.56
N LEU A 23 -89.75 -12.79 -49.53
CA LEU A 23 -88.48 -13.16 -48.90
C LEU A 23 -87.59 -13.99 -49.83
N LEU A 24 -88.16 -14.87 -50.67
CA LEU A 24 -87.43 -15.61 -51.69
C LEU A 24 -86.89 -14.72 -52.81
N MET A 25 -87.70 -13.76 -53.29
CA MET A 25 -87.28 -12.75 -54.26
C MET A 25 -86.18 -11.85 -53.69
N ALA A 26 -86.32 -11.41 -52.44
CA ALA A 26 -85.30 -10.63 -51.75
C ALA A 26 -84.01 -11.43 -51.56
N ALA A 27 -84.09 -12.71 -51.16
CA ALA A 27 -82.93 -13.57 -51.02
C ALA A 27 -82.23 -13.82 -52.37
N GLY A 28 -82.98 -14.10 -53.43
CA GLY A 28 -82.43 -14.25 -54.79
C GLY A 28 -81.77 -12.97 -55.31
N GLY A 29 -82.37 -11.81 -55.05
CA GLY A 29 -81.82 -10.50 -55.40
C GLY A 29 -80.51 -10.21 -54.66
N VAL A 30 -80.41 -10.53 -53.37
CA VAL A 30 -79.19 -10.37 -52.57
C VAL A 30 -78.09 -11.31 -53.07
N VAL A 31 -78.40 -12.57 -53.36
CA VAL A 31 -77.44 -13.54 -53.91
C VAL A 31 -76.94 -13.10 -55.29
N GLY A 32 -77.84 -12.64 -56.17
CA GLY A 32 -77.48 -12.13 -57.50
C GLY A 32 -76.63 -10.86 -57.43
N LEU A 33 -76.94 -9.94 -56.51
CA LEU A 33 -76.15 -8.72 -56.29
C LEU A 33 -74.75 -9.04 -55.75
N LEU A 34 -74.63 -10.01 -54.85
CA LEU A 34 -73.33 -10.46 -54.32
C LEU A 34 -72.47 -11.11 -55.42
N LEU A 35 -73.09 -11.90 -56.31
CA LEU A 35 -72.40 -12.47 -57.49
C LEU A 35 -71.92 -11.37 -58.45
N LEU A 36 -72.75 -10.36 -58.72
CA LEU A 36 -72.38 -9.19 -59.55
C LEU A 36 -71.27 -8.34 -58.93
N LEU A 37 -71.19 -8.28 -57.60
CA LEU A 37 -70.12 -7.62 -56.85
C LEU A 37 -68.84 -8.47 -56.72
N GLY A 38 -68.78 -9.64 -57.38
CA GLY A 38 -67.61 -10.51 -57.38
C GLY A 38 -67.41 -11.30 -56.09
N VAL A 39 -68.43 -11.41 -55.25
CA VAL A 39 -68.38 -12.22 -54.02
C VAL A 39 -68.52 -13.70 -54.42
N ASN A 40 -67.47 -14.47 -54.15
CA ASN A 40 -67.44 -15.90 -54.45
C ASN A 40 -68.36 -16.66 -53.48
N LEU A 41 -69.57 -17.00 -53.94
CA LEU A 41 -70.64 -17.63 -53.16
C LEU A 41 -70.49 -19.16 -53.02
N ASN A 42 -69.32 -19.74 -53.28
CA ASN A 42 -69.09 -21.16 -53.08
C ASN A 42 -68.75 -21.44 -51.59
N PRO A 43 -69.70 -21.98 -50.78
CA PRO A 43 -69.46 -22.24 -49.36
C PRO A 43 -68.44 -23.37 -49.11
N PHE A 44 -68.01 -24.06 -50.17
CA PHE A 44 -67.00 -25.13 -50.14
C PHE A 44 -65.71 -24.76 -50.86
N ALA A 45 -65.58 -23.53 -51.38
CA ALA A 45 -64.29 -23.06 -51.88
C ALA A 45 -63.37 -22.83 -50.69
N VAL A 46 -62.54 -23.82 -50.38
CA VAL A 46 -61.37 -23.62 -49.52
C VAL A 46 -60.55 -22.53 -50.20
N PRO A 47 -60.34 -21.35 -49.60
CA PRO A 47 -59.52 -20.32 -50.21
C PRO A 47 -58.18 -20.95 -50.55
N ARG A 48 -57.86 -21.03 -51.85
CA ARG A 48 -56.58 -21.53 -52.33
C ARG A 48 -55.53 -20.65 -51.68
N GLU A 49 -54.80 -21.21 -50.70
CA GLU A 49 -53.72 -20.49 -50.05
C GLU A 49 -52.70 -20.15 -51.12
N ASP A 50 -52.41 -18.87 -51.26
CA ASP A 50 -51.27 -18.44 -52.08
C ASP A 50 -50.01 -19.03 -51.41
N PRO A 51 -49.31 -19.98 -52.04
CA PRO A 51 -48.12 -20.61 -51.45
C PRO A 51 -47.01 -19.58 -51.23
N PHE A 52 -47.06 -18.43 -51.91
CA PHE A 52 -46.06 -17.38 -51.89
C PHE A 52 -46.26 -16.34 -50.79
N MET A 53 -46.76 -16.73 -49.61
CA MET A 53 -46.89 -15.82 -48.47
C MET A 53 -45.87 -16.14 -47.40
N VAL A 54 -45.20 -15.12 -46.87
CA VAL A 54 -44.29 -15.27 -45.73
C VAL A 54 -45.13 -15.49 -44.48
N ARG A 55 -44.85 -16.58 -43.76
CA ARG A 55 -45.61 -17.00 -42.58
C ARG A 55 -44.83 -16.64 -41.31
N ILE A 56 -45.28 -15.62 -40.58
CA ILE A 56 -44.67 -15.20 -39.31
C ILE A 56 -45.49 -15.81 -38.15
N PRO A 57 -44.90 -16.62 -37.26
CA PRO A 57 -45.62 -17.20 -36.13
C PRO A 57 -46.19 -16.12 -35.18
N ILE A 58 -47.47 -16.25 -34.82
CA ILE A 58 -48.15 -15.34 -33.88
C ILE A 58 -48.91 -16.13 -32.81
N ASN A 59 -49.16 -15.52 -31.65
CA ASN A 59 -49.98 -16.13 -30.61
C ASN A 59 -51.48 -16.00 -30.91
N SER A 60 -52.24 -17.07 -30.67
CA SER A 60 -53.70 -17.09 -30.81
C SER A 60 -54.43 -16.56 -29.59
N GLN A 61 -53.82 -16.71 -28.40
CA GLN A 61 -54.36 -16.26 -27.13
C GLN A 61 -53.39 -15.28 -26.44
N PRO A 62 -53.89 -14.37 -25.58
CA PRO A 62 -53.02 -13.54 -24.76
C PRO A 62 -52.14 -14.40 -23.86
N ILE A 63 -50.85 -14.06 -23.78
CA ILE A 63 -49.89 -14.77 -22.91
C ILE A 63 -49.48 -13.82 -21.79
N PRO A 64 -49.87 -14.09 -20.53
CA PRO A 64 -49.39 -13.38 -19.36
C PRO A 64 -47.86 -13.35 -19.27
N ALA A 65 -47.33 -12.29 -18.66
CA ALA A 65 -45.93 -12.18 -18.30
C ALA A 65 -45.51 -13.36 -17.41
N TYR A 66 -44.26 -13.79 -17.56
CA TYR A 66 -43.63 -14.88 -16.80
C TYR A 66 -44.22 -16.27 -17.05
N GLN A 67 -45.07 -16.41 -18.06
CA GLN A 67 -45.60 -17.70 -18.49
C GLN A 67 -44.76 -18.30 -19.61
N ARG A 68 -44.60 -19.63 -19.57
CA ARG A 68 -43.98 -20.40 -20.64
C ARG A 68 -44.90 -20.44 -21.86
N VAL A 69 -44.35 -20.23 -23.05
CA VAL A 69 -45.10 -20.38 -24.29
C VAL A 69 -45.32 -21.85 -24.58
N ALA A 70 -46.55 -22.31 -24.36
CA ALA A 70 -47.01 -23.63 -24.75
C ALA A 70 -47.47 -23.64 -26.22
N ARG A 71 -47.49 -24.83 -26.82
CA ARG A 71 -47.95 -25.02 -28.21
C ARG A 71 -49.38 -24.52 -28.42
N GLU A 72 -50.25 -24.71 -27.44
CA GLU A 72 -51.64 -24.24 -27.45
C GLU A 72 -51.78 -22.73 -27.65
N HIS A 73 -50.83 -21.92 -27.18
CA HIS A 73 -50.82 -20.47 -27.40
C HIS A 73 -50.56 -20.08 -28.85
N LEU A 74 -50.05 -21.01 -29.68
CA LEU A 74 -49.80 -20.81 -31.11
C LEU A 74 -50.86 -21.49 -31.97
N LEU A 75 -51.71 -22.36 -31.40
CA LEU A 75 -52.72 -23.09 -32.15
C LEU A 75 -53.96 -22.21 -32.34
N ASN A 76 -54.44 -22.13 -33.57
CA ASN A 76 -55.73 -21.54 -33.86
C ASN A 76 -56.85 -22.49 -33.39
N PRO A 77 -57.75 -22.07 -32.48
CA PRO A 77 -58.78 -22.94 -31.94
C PRO A 77 -59.79 -23.43 -33.01
N ALA A 78 -59.93 -22.71 -34.12
CA ALA A 78 -60.86 -23.08 -35.19
C ALA A 78 -60.29 -24.11 -36.17
N SER A 79 -59.00 -24.04 -36.49
CA SER A 79 -58.37 -24.92 -37.49
C SER A 79 -57.50 -26.02 -36.89
N GLY A 80 -57.12 -25.92 -35.61
CA GLY A 80 -56.16 -26.83 -34.96
C GLY A 80 -54.73 -26.71 -35.50
N GLY A 81 -54.49 -25.83 -36.49
CA GLY A 81 -53.17 -25.54 -37.05
C GLY A 81 -52.48 -24.38 -36.33
N LEU A 82 -51.19 -24.19 -36.62
CA LEU A 82 -50.42 -23.07 -36.09
C LEU A 82 -50.89 -21.75 -36.71
N MET A 83 -50.97 -20.71 -35.89
CA MET A 83 -51.42 -19.39 -36.28
C MET A 83 -50.24 -18.58 -36.81
N TYR A 84 -50.39 -18.05 -38.02
CA TYR A 84 -49.37 -17.23 -38.67
C TYR A 84 -49.98 -15.91 -39.14
N GLN A 85 -49.22 -14.83 -39.01
CA GLN A 85 -49.46 -13.61 -39.76
C GLN A 85 -48.89 -13.80 -41.17
N ARG A 86 -49.74 -13.62 -42.18
CA ARG A 86 -49.37 -13.74 -43.58
C ARG A 86 -48.91 -12.38 -44.09
N VAL A 87 -47.70 -12.31 -44.59
CA VAL A 87 -47.10 -11.08 -45.13
C VAL A 87 -46.76 -11.31 -46.60
N PRO A 88 -47.16 -10.39 -47.51
CA PRO A 88 -46.75 -10.46 -48.91
C PRO A 88 -45.22 -10.40 -49.04
N PRO A 89 -44.58 -11.20 -49.93
CA PRO A 89 -43.13 -11.23 -50.08
C PRO A 89 -42.51 -9.86 -50.31
N GLN A 90 -43.15 -9.01 -51.13
CA GLN A 90 -42.63 -7.68 -51.44
C GLN A 90 -42.58 -6.76 -50.21
N ALA A 91 -43.45 -6.98 -49.21
CA ALA A 91 -43.44 -6.20 -47.98
C ALA A 91 -42.26 -6.54 -47.07
N THR A 92 -41.54 -7.64 -47.34
CA THR A 92 -40.35 -8.04 -46.56
C THR A 92 -39.05 -7.43 -47.09
N VAL A 93 -39.06 -6.82 -48.27
CA VAL A 93 -37.91 -6.12 -48.84
C VAL A 93 -37.51 -4.94 -47.94
N GLY A 94 -36.24 -4.88 -47.57
CA GLY A 94 -35.68 -3.90 -46.64
C GLY A 94 -35.71 -4.31 -45.17
N MET A 95 -36.41 -5.40 -44.79
CA MET A 95 -36.38 -5.94 -43.43
C MET A 95 -35.01 -6.56 -43.11
N SER A 96 -34.60 -6.51 -41.84
CA SER A 96 -33.46 -7.28 -41.36
C SER A 96 -33.77 -8.78 -41.42
N ILE A 97 -32.78 -9.61 -41.73
CA ILE A 97 -32.93 -11.05 -41.77
C ILE A 97 -31.70 -11.72 -41.16
N THR A 98 -31.96 -12.71 -40.31
CA THR A 98 -30.94 -13.59 -39.74
C THR A 98 -31.31 -15.03 -40.09
N GLY A 99 -30.39 -15.76 -40.70
CA GLY A 99 -30.68 -17.12 -41.18
C GLY A 99 -29.44 -17.90 -41.57
N VAL A 100 -29.67 -19.10 -42.08
CA VAL A 100 -28.64 -19.97 -42.65
C VAL A 100 -28.87 -20.08 -44.14
N THR A 101 -27.83 -19.88 -44.94
CA THR A 101 -27.86 -20.05 -46.40
C THR A 101 -27.74 -21.53 -46.78
N ALA A 102 -27.99 -21.85 -48.06
CA ALA A 102 -27.94 -23.24 -48.54
C ALA A 102 -26.56 -23.92 -48.35
N ASP A 103 -25.48 -23.14 -48.27
CA ASP A 103 -24.10 -23.61 -48.00
C ASP A 103 -23.82 -23.84 -46.50
N GLY A 104 -24.80 -23.57 -45.62
CA GLY A 104 -24.67 -23.71 -44.17
C GLY A 104 -24.05 -22.49 -43.47
N SER A 105 -23.75 -21.40 -44.18
CA SER A 105 -23.19 -20.19 -43.55
C SER A 105 -24.27 -19.35 -42.84
N HIS A 106 -23.91 -18.74 -41.72
CA HIS A 106 -24.79 -17.81 -41.00
C HIS A 106 -24.76 -16.43 -41.66
N VAL A 107 -25.93 -15.83 -41.84
CA VAL A 107 -26.10 -14.53 -42.47
C VAL A 107 -26.95 -13.63 -41.59
N GLU A 108 -26.46 -12.41 -41.35
CA GLU A 108 -27.19 -11.31 -40.74
C GLU A 108 -27.09 -10.11 -41.71
N SER A 109 -28.20 -9.76 -42.37
CA SER A 109 -28.20 -8.75 -43.43
C SER A 109 -29.61 -8.15 -43.63
N ARG A 110 -29.85 -7.45 -44.74
CA ARG A 110 -31.19 -6.96 -45.13
C ARG A 110 -31.68 -7.70 -46.37
N VAL A 111 -32.99 -7.91 -46.46
CA VAL A 111 -33.64 -8.50 -47.64
C VAL A 111 -33.61 -7.49 -48.78
N GLU A 112 -32.88 -7.78 -49.85
CA GLU A 112 -32.80 -6.94 -51.04
C GLU A 112 -33.90 -7.30 -52.04
N SER A 113 -34.14 -8.59 -52.24
CA SER A 113 -35.22 -9.09 -53.08
C SER A 113 -35.73 -10.43 -52.58
N VAL A 114 -36.94 -10.82 -53.02
CA VAL A 114 -37.52 -12.12 -52.69
C VAL A 114 -37.79 -12.87 -53.98
N ARG A 115 -37.29 -14.10 -54.07
CA ARG A 115 -37.45 -14.99 -55.21
C ARG A 115 -38.31 -16.18 -54.81
N ASN A 116 -38.99 -16.73 -55.82
CA ASN A 116 -39.67 -18.00 -55.71
C ASN A 116 -38.82 -19.03 -56.43
N VAL A 117 -38.31 -20.01 -55.69
CA VAL A 117 -37.53 -21.14 -56.22
C VAL A 117 -38.24 -22.40 -55.74
N ASP A 118 -38.68 -23.24 -56.67
CA ASP A 118 -39.35 -24.53 -56.38
C ASP A 118 -40.54 -24.44 -55.41
N ASP A 119 -41.39 -23.43 -55.59
CA ASP A 119 -42.57 -23.17 -54.74
C ASP A 119 -42.23 -22.75 -53.30
N GLN A 120 -40.97 -22.40 -53.05
CA GLN A 120 -40.47 -21.89 -51.77
C GLN A 120 -40.05 -20.42 -51.87
N VAL A 121 -40.37 -19.66 -50.84
CA VAL A 121 -39.93 -18.28 -50.69
C VAL A 121 -38.44 -18.28 -50.28
N VAL A 122 -37.61 -17.66 -51.11
CA VAL A 122 -36.16 -17.51 -50.88
C VAL A 122 -35.84 -16.01 -50.81
N PHE A 123 -35.21 -15.60 -49.71
CA PHE A 123 -34.78 -14.22 -49.50
C PHE A 123 -33.38 -14.03 -50.07
N VAL A 124 -33.22 -13.09 -50.98
CA VAL A 124 -31.90 -12.65 -51.47
C VAL A 124 -31.47 -11.48 -50.60
N VAL A 125 -30.39 -11.65 -49.85
CA VAL A 125 -29.84 -10.59 -49.00
C VAL A 125 -28.96 -9.64 -49.79
N SER A 126 -28.68 -8.46 -49.25
CA SER A 126 -27.80 -7.44 -49.87
C SER A 126 -26.40 -7.91 -50.26
N ASP A 127 -25.92 -9.03 -49.70
CA ASP A 127 -24.66 -9.65 -50.09
C ASP A 127 -24.79 -10.60 -51.30
N GLY A 128 -25.96 -10.66 -51.93
CA GLY A 128 -26.31 -11.55 -53.03
C GLY A 128 -26.56 -13.02 -52.64
N ARG A 129 -26.44 -13.37 -51.35
CA ARG A 129 -26.67 -14.72 -50.83
C ARG A 129 -28.16 -15.03 -50.68
N GLU A 130 -28.51 -16.31 -50.79
CA GLU A 130 -29.90 -16.78 -50.76
C GLU A 130 -30.22 -17.55 -49.47
N VAL A 131 -31.23 -17.09 -48.74
CA VAL A 131 -31.71 -17.67 -47.47
C VAL A 131 -33.13 -18.21 -47.67
N PRO A 132 -33.35 -19.54 -47.64
CA PRO A 132 -34.69 -20.13 -47.71
C PRO A 132 -35.55 -19.73 -46.51
N HIS A 133 -36.87 -19.57 -46.70
CA HIS A 133 -37.81 -19.24 -45.62
C HIS A 133 -37.75 -20.23 -44.44
N GLY A 134 -37.61 -21.54 -44.72
CA GLY A 134 -37.49 -22.56 -43.69
C GLY A 134 -36.18 -22.53 -42.88
N GLN A 135 -35.15 -21.85 -43.39
CA GLN A 135 -33.85 -21.66 -42.73
C GLN A 135 -33.68 -20.24 -42.16
N THR A 136 -34.73 -19.42 -42.25
CA THR A 136 -34.75 -18.09 -41.63
C THR A 136 -35.00 -18.25 -40.13
N MET A 137 -34.15 -17.64 -39.32
CA MET A 137 -34.30 -17.63 -37.86
C MET A 137 -35.08 -16.40 -37.41
N GLU A 138 -34.78 -15.23 -37.98
CA GLU A 138 -35.40 -13.95 -37.66
C GLU A 138 -35.65 -13.13 -38.93
N LEU A 139 -36.80 -12.47 -39.01
CA LEU A 139 -37.18 -11.58 -40.11
C LEU A 139 -37.86 -10.32 -39.56
N GLY A 140 -37.29 -9.16 -39.83
CA GLY A 140 -37.80 -7.86 -39.36
C GLY A 140 -37.89 -7.76 -37.83
N GLY A 141 -37.03 -8.50 -37.11
CA GLY A 141 -37.10 -8.61 -35.65
C GLY A 141 -37.95 -9.77 -35.13
N ALA A 142 -38.73 -10.44 -36.01
CA ALA A 142 -39.66 -11.50 -35.62
C ALA A 142 -39.02 -12.88 -35.78
N MET A 143 -39.10 -13.70 -34.74
CA MET A 143 -38.63 -15.09 -34.73
C MET A 143 -39.51 -15.95 -35.62
N MET A 144 -38.88 -16.67 -36.55
CA MET A 144 -39.54 -17.49 -37.56
C MET A 144 -39.60 -18.97 -37.16
N ASN A 145 -38.65 -19.43 -36.34
CA ASN A 145 -38.57 -20.81 -35.88
C ASN A 145 -39.47 -21.04 -34.66
N ILE A 146 -40.48 -21.90 -34.82
CA ILE A 146 -41.46 -22.23 -33.78
C ILE A 146 -40.84 -22.99 -32.61
N ASN A 147 -39.85 -23.85 -32.87
CA ASN A 147 -39.15 -24.59 -31.82
C ASN A 147 -38.31 -23.66 -30.94
N ALA A 148 -37.88 -22.51 -31.48
CA ALA A 148 -37.18 -21.49 -30.71
C ALA A 148 -38.13 -20.61 -29.87
N ILE A 149 -39.44 -20.69 -30.11
CA ILE A 149 -40.49 -19.95 -29.39
C ILE A 149 -41.08 -20.80 -28.26
N ILE A 150 -41.43 -22.06 -28.56
CA ILE A 150 -42.07 -22.97 -27.60
C ILE A 150 -41.12 -23.27 -26.45
N GLY A 151 -41.63 -23.21 -25.23
CA GLY A 151 -40.87 -23.49 -24.01
C GLY A 151 -40.12 -22.29 -23.43
N ARG A 152 -40.08 -21.14 -24.12
CA ARG A 152 -39.50 -19.89 -23.58
C ARG A 152 -40.51 -19.11 -22.75
N VAL A 153 -40.01 -18.31 -21.82
CA VAL A 153 -40.82 -17.54 -20.88
C VAL A 153 -40.92 -16.08 -21.32
N VAL A 154 -42.14 -15.55 -21.38
CA VAL A 154 -42.41 -14.18 -21.86
C VAL A 154 -42.09 -13.14 -20.77
N LYS A 155 -41.42 -12.04 -21.11
CA LYS A 155 -41.06 -10.96 -20.16
C LYS A 155 -42.22 -10.05 -19.77
N LYS A 156 -43.17 -9.82 -20.69
CA LYS A 156 -44.29 -8.88 -20.56
C LYS A 156 -45.55 -9.50 -21.11
N ASP A 157 -46.71 -9.02 -20.67
CA ASP A 157 -47.99 -9.48 -21.21
C ASP A 157 -48.02 -9.31 -22.73
N LYS A 158 -48.29 -10.41 -23.43
CA LYS A 158 -48.37 -10.44 -24.89
C LYS A 158 -49.83 -10.54 -25.33
N ARG A 159 -50.31 -9.52 -26.04
CA ARG A 159 -51.66 -9.54 -26.65
C ARG A 159 -51.75 -10.59 -27.74
N ALA A 160 -52.94 -11.16 -27.95
CA ALA A 160 -53.20 -12.07 -29.06
C ALA A 160 -52.92 -11.42 -30.42
N GLY A 161 -52.42 -12.22 -31.37
CA GLY A 161 -52.16 -11.81 -32.74
C GLY A 161 -50.79 -11.16 -32.99
N MET A 162 -49.86 -11.18 -32.03
CA MET A 162 -48.56 -10.51 -32.13
C MET A 162 -47.42 -11.48 -32.42
N GLY A 163 -46.48 -11.10 -33.28
CA GLY A 163 -45.26 -11.88 -33.57
C GLY A 163 -44.25 -11.88 -32.42
N PHE A 164 -43.43 -12.92 -32.32
CA PHE A 164 -42.45 -13.08 -31.23
C PHE A 164 -41.10 -12.47 -31.61
N GLN A 165 -40.42 -11.83 -30.67
CA GLN A 165 -39.07 -11.30 -30.85
C GLN A 165 -38.17 -11.88 -29.76
N GLU A 166 -36.86 -11.93 -29.97
CA GLU A 166 -35.91 -12.41 -28.95
C GLU A 166 -36.02 -11.58 -27.65
N SER A 167 -36.19 -10.27 -27.80
CA SER A 167 -36.39 -9.31 -26.69
C SER A 167 -37.65 -9.58 -25.86
N THR A 168 -38.64 -10.29 -26.42
CA THR A 168 -39.89 -10.65 -25.74
C THR A 168 -39.68 -11.74 -24.68
N PHE A 169 -38.59 -12.51 -24.78
CA PHE A 169 -38.33 -13.65 -23.92
C PHE A 169 -37.25 -13.39 -22.89
N PHE A 170 -37.32 -14.14 -21.79
CA PHE A 170 -36.17 -14.39 -20.94
C PHE A 170 -35.15 -15.31 -21.66
N PRO A 171 -33.90 -15.37 -21.18
CA PRO A 171 -32.92 -16.32 -21.67
C PRO A 171 -33.48 -17.76 -21.71
N GLN A 172 -32.95 -18.58 -22.62
CA GLN A 172 -33.38 -19.97 -22.70
C GLN A 172 -33.06 -20.70 -21.38
N GLY A 173 -33.95 -21.59 -20.94
CA GLY A 173 -33.82 -22.33 -19.68
C GLY A 173 -34.40 -21.65 -18.44
N THR A 174 -34.88 -20.39 -18.54
CA THR A 174 -35.55 -19.72 -17.42
C THR A 174 -36.82 -20.49 -16.99
N PRO A 175 -36.99 -20.80 -15.68
CA PRO A 175 -38.20 -21.44 -15.18
C PRO A 175 -39.41 -20.50 -15.31
N GLU A 176 -40.62 -21.05 -15.40
CA GLU A 176 -41.83 -20.22 -15.42
C GLU A 176 -42.18 -19.69 -14.02
N GLY A 177 -42.92 -18.58 -13.98
CA GLY A 177 -43.38 -17.95 -12.75
C GLY A 177 -42.42 -16.91 -12.15
N ILE A 178 -42.73 -16.47 -10.92
CA ILE A 178 -42.06 -15.36 -10.23
C ILE A 178 -40.55 -15.62 -10.07
N ALA A 179 -40.15 -16.88 -9.87
CA ALA A 179 -38.73 -17.25 -9.74
C ALA A 179 -37.94 -16.96 -11.03
N GLY A 180 -38.50 -17.23 -12.21
CA GLY A 180 -37.86 -16.91 -13.49
C GLY A 180 -37.89 -15.42 -13.82
N ALA A 181 -38.85 -14.69 -13.26
CA ALA A 181 -38.96 -13.23 -13.37
C ALA A 181 -37.93 -12.48 -12.52
N THR A 182 -37.36 -13.14 -11.51
CA THR A 182 -36.47 -12.52 -10.53
C THR A 182 -35.14 -12.19 -11.20
N PRO A 183 -34.69 -10.92 -11.20
CA PRO A 183 -33.38 -10.56 -11.73
C PRO A 183 -32.26 -11.35 -11.04
N PRO A 184 -31.16 -11.66 -11.76
CA PRO A 184 -29.99 -12.32 -11.17
C PRO A 184 -29.51 -11.59 -9.92
N GLY A 185 -29.23 -12.34 -8.85
CA GLY A 185 -28.76 -11.78 -7.59
C GLY A 185 -29.83 -11.16 -6.70
N MET A 186 -31.11 -11.16 -7.10
CA MET A 186 -32.23 -10.73 -6.26
C MET A 186 -33.07 -11.92 -5.76
N ARG A 187 -33.92 -11.69 -4.75
CA ARG A 187 -34.89 -12.65 -4.22
C ARG A 187 -36.30 -12.12 -4.39
N ALA A 188 -37.19 -12.93 -4.94
CA ALA A 188 -38.62 -12.60 -4.99
C ALA A 188 -39.28 -12.81 -3.62
N ILE A 189 -40.10 -11.84 -3.23
CA ILE A 189 -40.98 -11.93 -2.06
C ILE A 189 -42.39 -11.47 -2.43
N THR A 190 -43.39 -12.19 -1.94
CA THR A 190 -44.81 -11.83 -2.08
C THR A 190 -45.27 -11.15 -0.79
N LEU A 191 -45.79 -9.93 -0.92
CA LEU A 191 -46.21 -9.09 0.18
C LEU A 191 -47.69 -8.78 0.10
N ASP A 192 -48.31 -8.56 1.26
CA ASP A 192 -49.67 -8.05 1.34
C ASP A 192 -49.67 -6.58 0.91
N ALA A 193 -50.42 -6.26 -0.14
CA ALA A 193 -50.47 -4.92 -0.71
C ALA A 193 -51.06 -3.90 0.29
N THR A 194 -51.87 -4.35 1.24
CA THR A 194 -52.46 -3.45 2.26
C THR A 194 -51.44 -2.88 3.24
N LYS A 195 -50.27 -3.51 3.36
CA LYS A 195 -49.17 -3.06 4.23
C LYS A 195 -48.21 -2.09 3.55
N LEU A 196 -48.40 -1.82 2.25
CA LEU A 196 -47.50 -1.01 1.44
C LEU A 196 -48.23 0.22 0.90
N THR A 197 -47.82 1.40 1.35
CA THR A 197 -48.37 2.66 0.86
C THR A 197 -47.79 2.96 -0.53
N GLY A 198 -48.66 3.27 -1.51
CA GLY A 198 -48.26 3.65 -2.87
C GLY A 198 -48.12 2.50 -3.89
N VAL A 199 -48.32 1.25 -3.47
CA VAL A 199 -48.08 0.06 -4.32
C VAL A 199 -49.08 -0.11 -5.48
N HIS A 200 -50.30 0.42 -5.35
CA HIS A 200 -51.37 0.24 -6.35
C HIS A 200 -51.12 0.97 -7.68
N ALA A 201 -50.22 1.96 -7.71
CA ALA A 201 -49.88 2.73 -8.91
C ALA A 201 -48.75 2.09 -9.74
N LEU A 202 -48.18 0.97 -9.28
CA LEU A 202 -46.98 0.37 -9.85
C LEU A 202 -47.31 -0.70 -10.89
N ASN A 203 -46.53 -0.73 -11.98
CA ASN A 203 -46.57 -1.74 -13.03
C ASN A 203 -45.45 -2.77 -12.86
N ALA A 204 -45.59 -3.92 -13.54
CA ALA A 204 -44.49 -4.89 -13.64
C ALA A 204 -43.28 -4.26 -14.33
N GLY A 205 -42.11 -4.38 -13.69
CA GLY A 205 -40.84 -3.80 -14.14
C GLY A 205 -40.48 -2.46 -13.49
N ASP A 206 -41.39 -1.82 -12.75
CA ASP A 206 -41.09 -0.56 -12.07
C ASP A 206 -40.05 -0.76 -10.96
N ARG A 207 -39.09 0.16 -10.88
CA ARG A 207 -38.06 0.19 -9.82
C ARG A 207 -38.53 1.06 -8.66
N ILE A 208 -38.46 0.51 -7.46
CA ILE A 208 -38.93 1.15 -6.23
C ILE A 208 -37.93 1.01 -5.09
N ASP A 209 -37.94 2.00 -4.20
CA ASP A 209 -37.32 1.92 -2.88
C ASP A 209 -38.41 1.77 -1.81
N LEU A 210 -38.12 1.00 -0.78
CA LEU A 210 -39.02 0.78 0.35
C LEU A 210 -38.47 1.51 1.57
N MET A 211 -39.23 2.44 2.12
CA MET A 211 -38.90 3.12 3.37
C MET A 211 -39.92 2.80 4.45
N ALA A 212 -39.48 2.53 5.67
CA ALA A 212 -40.36 2.39 6.83
C ALA A 212 -40.27 3.62 7.73
N SER A 213 -41.42 4.06 8.23
CA SER A 213 -41.49 5.04 9.31
C SER A 213 -41.38 4.32 10.65
N VAL A 214 -40.26 4.47 11.35
CA VAL A 214 -39.99 3.81 12.64
C VAL A 214 -40.19 4.81 13.79
N PRO A 215 -40.98 4.51 14.83
CA PRO A 215 -41.10 5.36 16.02
C PRO A 215 -39.75 5.53 16.73
N LEU A 216 -39.42 6.75 17.19
CA LEU A 216 -38.13 7.07 17.85
C LEU A 216 -37.79 6.15 19.03
N ALA A 217 -38.79 5.71 19.78
CA ALA A 217 -38.62 4.78 20.89
C ALA A 217 -38.09 3.39 20.46
N GLU A 218 -38.32 2.99 19.20
CA GLU A 218 -37.97 1.67 18.68
C GLU A 218 -36.71 1.66 17.82
N ILE A 219 -36.13 2.82 17.48
CA ILE A 219 -34.99 2.95 16.57
C ILE A 219 -33.78 2.14 17.06
N GLY A 220 -33.46 2.19 18.36
CA GLY A 220 -32.35 1.42 18.93
C GLY A 220 -32.57 -0.09 18.85
N SER A 221 -33.81 -0.55 19.02
CA SER A 221 -34.19 -1.98 18.86
C SER A 221 -34.17 -2.42 17.40
N PHE A 222 -34.43 -1.48 16.48
CA PHE A 222 -34.37 -1.71 15.05
C PHE A 222 -32.89 -1.84 14.66
N GLN A 223 -32.07 -0.80 14.84
CA GLN A 223 -30.64 -0.72 14.48
C GLN A 223 -29.76 -1.82 15.11
N SER A 224 -30.03 -2.22 16.36
CA SER A 224 -29.28 -3.31 17.02
C SER A 224 -29.49 -4.67 16.35
N GLN A 225 -30.63 -4.93 15.70
CA GLN A 225 -30.86 -6.15 14.92
C GLN A 225 -30.16 -6.12 13.54
N TYR A 226 -29.81 -4.94 13.02
CA TYR A 226 -29.13 -4.78 11.72
C TYR A 226 -27.61 -4.93 11.81
N ASN A 227 -26.99 -4.51 12.92
CA ASN A 227 -25.54 -4.51 13.09
C ASN A 227 -25.01 -5.60 14.04
N SER A 228 -25.85 -6.52 14.52
CA SER A 228 -25.44 -7.52 15.52
C SER A 228 -25.17 -8.90 14.90
N ARG A 229 -23.89 -9.16 14.62
CA ARG A 229 -23.26 -10.47 14.91
C ARG A 229 -22.51 -10.45 16.24
N LEU A 230 -22.84 -9.50 17.13
CA LEU A 230 -22.24 -9.34 18.45
C LEU A 230 -23.35 -9.22 19.50
N PRO A 231 -23.53 -10.21 20.40
CA PRO A 231 -24.33 -10.03 21.60
C PRO A 231 -23.47 -9.25 22.61
N GLY A 232 -23.76 -7.95 22.80
CA GLY A 232 -23.08 -7.19 23.88
C GLY A 232 -23.11 -5.66 23.81
N ALA A 233 -23.55 -5.04 22.71
CA ALA A 233 -23.61 -3.58 22.63
C ALA A 233 -25.00 -3.04 22.97
N THR A 234 -25.36 -3.06 24.25
CA THR A 234 -26.51 -2.30 24.79
C THR A 234 -26.02 -1.38 25.90
N LEU A 235 -25.38 -0.27 25.56
CA LEU A 235 -25.18 0.84 26.50
C LEU A 235 -25.27 2.18 25.76
N VAL A 236 -26.01 3.10 26.39
CA VAL A 236 -26.28 4.50 26.03
C VAL A 236 -27.45 4.71 25.06
N ALA A 237 -28.66 4.50 25.55
CA ALA A 237 -29.85 5.22 25.07
C ALA A 237 -30.28 6.21 26.17
N SER A 238 -30.22 7.49 25.82
CA SER A 238 -30.51 8.65 26.66
C SER A 238 -31.96 8.65 27.14
N THR A 239 -32.16 8.69 28.45
CA THR A 239 -33.46 8.94 29.08
C THR A 239 -33.78 10.44 29.04
N SER A 240 -34.64 10.86 28.12
CA SER A 240 -35.33 12.16 28.20
C SER A 240 -36.81 12.05 27.83
N SER A 241 -37.64 11.96 28.88
CA SER A 241 -39.00 12.52 29.05
C SER A 241 -40.00 12.60 27.87
N ASN A 242 -41.02 11.73 27.90
CA ASN A 242 -42.48 11.97 27.84
C ASN A 242 -43.13 12.93 26.82
N ALA A 243 -42.44 13.44 25.80
CA ALA A 243 -43.05 14.30 24.76
C ALA A 243 -42.81 13.82 23.30
N ALA A 244 -42.20 12.65 23.10
CA ALA A 244 -41.68 12.21 21.80
C ALA A 244 -42.34 10.93 21.23
N ASP A 245 -43.46 10.46 21.78
CA ASP A 245 -44.08 9.18 21.38
C ASP A 245 -44.67 9.15 19.96
N SER A 246 -44.81 10.31 19.30
CA SER A 246 -45.38 10.40 17.94
C SER A 246 -44.39 10.73 16.84
N ALA A 247 -43.11 10.97 17.17
CA ALA A 247 -42.13 11.31 16.17
C ALA A 247 -41.54 10.02 15.55
N THR A 248 -41.61 9.95 14.22
CA THR A 248 -41.17 8.78 13.43
C THR A 248 -40.02 9.20 12.52
N GLU A 249 -39.04 8.33 12.36
CA GLU A 249 -37.89 8.54 11.46
C GLU A 249 -38.02 7.60 10.24
N PRO A 250 -37.84 8.12 9.01
CA PRO A 250 -37.89 7.28 7.82
C PRO A 250 -36.57 6.53 7.63
N ILE A 251 -36.63 5.20 7.65
CA ILE A 251 -35.48 4.30 7.43
C ILE A 251 -35.65 3.57 6.10
N LEU A 252 -34.60 3.57 5.26
CA LEU A 252 -34.58 2.82 4.00
C LEU A 252 -34.44 1.31 4.29
N LEU A 253 -35.47 0.53 3.93
CA LEU A 253 -35.49 -0.93 4.11
C LEU A 253 -34.86 -1.67 2.93
N ALA A 254 -35.24 -1.30 1.72
CA ALA A 254 -34.78 -1.95 0.50
C ALA A 254 -34.62 -0.92 -0.61
N GLN A 255 -33.56 -1.08 -1.40
CA GLN A 255 -33.24 -0.16 -2.49
C GLN A 255 -33.22 -0.88 -3.84
N GLY A 256 -33.74 -0.21 -4.87
CA GLY A 256 -33.72 -0.70 -6.25
C GLY A 256 -34.51 -1.99 -6.44
N SER A 257 -35.54 -2.19 -5.60
CA SER A 257 -36.43 -3.32 -5.71
C SER A 257 -37.23 -3.24 -7.00
N VAL A 258 -37.50 -4.36 -7.64
CA VAL A 258 -38.23 -4.40 -8.92
C VAL A 258 -39.58 -5.03 -8.71
N VAL A 259 -40.65 -4.39 -9.15
CA VAL A 259 -41.99 -4.98 -9.12
C VAL A 259 -42.04 -6.11 -10.14
N LEU A 260 -42.16 -7.35 -9.66
CA LEU A 260 -42.29 -8.53 -10.51
C LEU A 260 -43.73 -8.69 -10.97
N LYS A 261 -44.68 -8.54 -10.05
CA LYS A 261 -46.11 -8.63 -10.38
C LYS A 261 -46.86 -7.52 -9.65
N PRO A 262 -47.61 -6.67 -10.38
CA PRO A 262 -48.41 -5.61 -9.77
C PRO A 262 -49.52 -6.24 -8.92
N VAL A 263 -50.18 -5.41 -8.12
CA VAL A 263 -51.19 -5.87 -7.15
C VAL A 263 -52.23 -6.76 -7.83
N TYR A 264 -52.32 -8.02 -7.40
CA TYR A 264 -53.29 -9.00 -7.89
C TYR A 264 -54.06 -9.61 -6.73
N VAL A 265 -55.29 -10.06 -7.02
CA VAL A 265 -56.16 -10.68 -6.01
C VAL A 265 -56.00 -12.19 -6.04
N ARG A 266 -55.70 -12.78 -4.89
CA ARG A 266 -55.81 -14.22 -4.66
C ARG A 266 -57.00 -14.48 -3.75
N ASN A 267 -57.89 -15.39 -4.15
CA ASN A 267 -59.00 -15.82 -3.31
C ASN A 267 -58.54 -16.99 -2.44
N GLU A 268 -58.46 -16.77 -1.13
CA GLU A 268 -58.22 -17.84 -0.16
C GLU A 268 -59.53 -18.31 0.44
N ALA A 269 -59.74 -19.63 0.49
CA ALA A 269 -60.91 -20.25 1.09
C ALA A 269 -60.68 -20.41 2.60
N THR A 270 -61.17 -19.45 3.39
CA THR A 270 -61.09 -19.53 4.86
C THR A 270 -62.30 -20.30 5.38
N THR A 271 -62.06 -21.43 6.05
CA THR A 271 -63.11 -22.21 6.71
C THR A 271 -63.30 -21.74 8.14
N SER A 272 -64.40 -21.05 8.44
CA SER A 272 -64.80 -20.78 9.83
C SER A 272 -65.77 -21.87 10.30
N SER A 273 -65.49 -22.42 11.49
CA SER A 273 -66.37 -23.36 12.17
C SER A 273 -67.02 -22.66 13.36
N SER A 274 -68.32 -22.40 13.29
CA SER A 274 -69.11 -21.92 14.43
C SER A 274 -69.93 -23.06 15.02
N LEU A 275 -69.96 -23.13 16.35
CA LEU A 275 -70.67 -24.15 17.15
C LEU A 275 -72.20 -24.14 16.93
N THR A 276 -72.76 -23.04 16.41
CA THR A 276 -74.20 -22.89 16.14
C THR A 276 -74.56 -22.87 14.65
N GLN A 277 -73.60 -22.76 13.72
CA GLN A 277 -73.88 -22.56 12.29
C GLN A 277 -73.11 -23.49 11.31
N GLY A 278 -72.30 -24.42 11.80
CA GLY A 278 -71.56 -25.36 10.95
C GLY A 278 -70.37 -24.71 10.20
N LYS A 279 -69.65 -25.52 9.41
CA LYS A 279 -68.45 -25.11 8.66
C LYS A 279 -68.86 -24.30 7.42
N ARG A 280 -68.58 -23.00 7.38
CA ARG A 280 -68.77 -22.15 6.18
C ARG A 280 -67.41 -21.89 5.54
N ILE A 281 -67.31 -22.16 4.23
CA ILE A 281 -66.16 -21.77 3.40
C ILE A 281 -66.45 -20.36 2.89
N GLN A 282 -65.67 -19.38 3.34
CA GLN A 282 -65.77 -18.00 2.86
C GLN A 282 -64.51 -17.66 2.05
N ASN A 283 -64.69 -17.27 0.80
CA ASN A 283 -63.59 -16.79 -0.04
C ASN A 283 -63.28 -15.35 0.36
N VAL A 284 -62.11 -15.13 0.96
CA VAL A 284 -61.63 -13.80 1.31
C VAL A 284 -60.62 -13.37 0.23
N PRO A 285 -60.86 -12.24 -0.47
CA PRO A 285 -59.91 -11.72 -1.44
C PRO A 285 -58.71 -11.13 -0.70
N LYS A 286 -57.50 -11.60 -1.02
CA LYS A 286 -56.24 -11.06 -0.51
C LYS A 286 -55.48 -10.36 -1.62
N TYR A 287 -55.09 -9.12 -1.39
CA TYR A 287 -54.34 -8.31 -2.34
C TYR A 287 -52.84 -8.55 -2.12
N GLU A 288 -52.17 -9.11 -3.12
CA GLU A 288 -50.74 -9.44 -3.04
C GLU A 288 -49.96 -8.70 -4.13
N VAL A 289 -48.74 -8.30 -3.81
CA VAL A 289 -47.75 -7.80 -4.77
C VAL A 289 -46.52 -8.71 -4.71
N ALA A 290 -45.88 -8.96 -5.85
CA ALA A 290 -44.60 -9.67 -5.87
C ALA A 290 -43.49 -8.70 -6.27
N ILE A 291 -42.44 -8.61 -5.45
CA ILE A 291 -41.30 -7.73 -5.69
C ILE A 291 -39.99 -8.52 -5.58
N ALA A 292 -39.00 -8.16 -6.39
CA ALA A 292 -37.64 -8.63 -6.30
C ALA A 292 -36.83 -7.64 -5.45
N VAL A 293 -36.17 -8.17 -4.44
CA VAL A 293 -35.44 -7.40 -3.43
C VAL A 293 -34.02 -7.98 -3.33
N ALA A 294 -33.02 -7.16 -2.99
CA ALA A 294 -31.67 -7.67 -2.79
C ALA A 294 -31.63 -8.68 -1.61
N PRO A 295 -30.73 -9.68 -1.62
CA PRO A 295 -30.71 -10.74 -0.61
C PRO A 295 -30.54 -10.20 0.82
N ASP A 296 -29.71 -9.16 0.96
CA ASP A 296 -29.41 -8.52 2.24
C ASP A 296 -30.59 -7.70 2.78
N ASP A 297 -31.52 -7.30 1.89
CA ASP A 297 -32.69 -6.47 2.21
C ASP A 297 -33.92 -7.27 2.65
N VAL A 298 -33.91 -8.59 2.44
CA VAL A 298 -35.06 -9.45 2.78
C VAL A 298 -35.32 -9.46 4.28
N ILE A 299 -34.26 -9.60 5.09
CA ILE A 299 -34.36 -9.63 6.56
C ILE A 299 -34.85 -8.28 7.13
N PRO A 300 -34.30 -7.13 6.69
CA PRO A 300 -34.84 -5.81 7.00
C PRO A 300 -36.33 -5.67 6.75
N LEU A 301 -36.77 -6.10 5.57
CA LEU A 301 -38.14 -5.96 5.13
C LEU A 301 -39.10 -6.86 5.91
N GLN A 302 -38.70 -8.10 6.20
CA GLN A 302 -39.50 -9.02 7.02
C GLN A 302 -39.62 -8.52 8.46
N SER A 303 -38.55 -7.99 9.04
CA SER A 303 -38.57 -7.36 10.38
C SER A 303 -39.49 -6.14 10.40
N ALA A 304 -39.39 -5.32 9.33
CA ALA A 304 -40.37 -4.38 8.81
C ALA A 304 -41.83 -4.73 9.10
N LEU A 305 -42.22 -5.79 8.40
CA LEU A 305 -43.59 -6.27 8.27
C LEU A 305 -44.09 -6.98 9.52
N ASN A 306 -43.20 -7.62 10.28
CA ASN A 306 -43.52 -8.29 11.54
C ASN A 306 -43.86 -7.27 12.63
N LYS A 307 -43.13 -6.14 12.68
CA LYS A 307 -43.43 -5.02 13.56
C LYS A 307 -44.62 -4.16 13.09
N SER A 308 -45.25 -4.54 11.96
CA SER A 308 -46.38 -3.81 11.37
C SER A 308 -46.11 -2.31 11.14
N LEU A 309 -44.87 -1.98 10.79
CA LEU A 309 -44.47 -0.61 10.50
C LEU A 309 -45.08 -0.13 9.18
N ALA A 310 -45.35 1.17 9.10
CA ALA A 310 -45.85 1.78 7.87
C ALA A 310 -44.72 1.85 6.82
N ILE A 311 -44.85 1.06 5.75
CA ILE A 311 -43.88 1.02 4.66
C ILE A 311 -44.41 1.83 3.48
N THR A 312 -43.61 2.75 2.97
CA THR A 312 -43.92 3.58 1.81
C THR A 312 -43.03 3.19 0.63
N CYS A 313 -43.65 2.95 -0.53
CA CYS A 313 -42.95 2.68 -1.78
C CYS A 313 -42.65 3.99 -2.51
N ILE A 314 -41.39 4.20 -2.87
CA ILE A 314 -40.93 5.38 -3.61
C ILE A 314 -40.50 4.93 -5.01
N THR A 315 -41.19 5.41 -6.04
CA THR A 315 -40.85 5.11 -7.44
C THR A 315 -39.67 5.91 -7.92
N HIS A 316 -38.74 5.27 -8.63
CA HIS A 316 -37.67 5.96 -9.35
C HIS A 316 -38.23 6.59 -10.63
N SER A 317 -37.77 7.80 -10.97
CA SER A 317 -38.05 8.36 -12.30
C SER A 317 -37.29 7.56 -13.37
N MET A 318 -37.81 7.49 -14.60
CA MET A 318 -37.14 6.78 -15.70
C MET A 318 -35.76 7.42 -15.99
N GLN A 319 -34.71 6.93 -15.35
CA GLN A 319 -33.39 6.94 -15.94
C GLN A 319 -33.37 5.84 -17.00
N LEU A 320 -33.06 6.20 -18.25
CA LEU A 320 -32.76 5.19 -19.27
C LEU A 320 -31.69 4.26 -18.68
N ASP A 321 -31.96 2.95 -18.68
CA ASP A 321 -30.98 1.95 -18.29
C ASP A 321 -29.67 2.28 -19.02
N GLY A 322 -28.57 2.40 -18.27
CA GLY A 322 -27.22 2.69 -18.78
C GLY A 322 -26.63 1.58 -19.66
N GLU A 323 -27.48 0.83 -20.35
CA GLU A 323 -27.18 -0.35 -21.15
C GLU A 323 -27.55 -0.16 -22.64
N ALA A 324 -28.22 0.96 -23.00
CA ALA A 324 -28.52 1.33 -24.39
C ALA A 324 -27.67 2.50 -24.94
N ALA A 325 -26.72 3.03 -24.16
CA ALA A 325 -25.80 4.09 -24.60
C ALA A 325 -24.46 3.55 -25.15
N SER A 326 -24.42 2.30 -25.62
CA SER A 326 -23.27 1.72 -26.31
C SER A 326 -23.60 1.42 -27.78
N ALA A 327 -24.08 2.44 -28.48
CA ALA A 327 -24.08 2.45 -29.94
C ALA A 327 -23.79 3.88 -30.40
N ALA A 328 -22.60 4.04 -30.99
CA ALA A 328 -22.07 5.24 -31.64
C ALA A 328 -21.60 6.39 -30.73
N ALA A 329 -20.49 6.17 -30.02
CA ALA A 329 -19.50 7.21 -29.76
C ALA A 329 -18.12 6.69 -30.20
N PRO A 330 -17.23 7.53 -30.76
CA PRO A 330 -15.94 7.07 -31.27
C PRO A 330 -15.14 6.48 -30.12
N VAL A 331 -14.57 5.30 -30.37
CA VAL A 331 -13.72 4.55 -29.44
C VAL A 331 -12.60 5.44 -28.91
N GLN A 332 -12.81 6.02 -27.74
CA GLN A 332 -11.77 6.30 -26.79
C GLN A 332 -11.92 5.25 -25.69
N THR A 333 -10.85 4.52 -25.44
CA THR A 333 -10.80 3.35 -24.56
C THR A 333 -10.91 3.80 -23.10
N GLU A 334 -12.10 4.20 -22.69
CA GLU A 334 -12.45 4.53 -21.31
C GLU A 334 -12.74 3.24 -20.53
N LEU A 335 -11.95 3.00 -19.50
CA LEU A 335 -12.14 1.92 -18.53
C LEU A 335 -12.96 2.46 -17.35
N MET A 336 -13.73 1.61 -16.70
CA MET A 336 -14.44 1.96 -15.47
C MET A 336 -13.63 1.52 -14.27
N ALA A 337 -13.26 2.43 -13.36
CA ALA A 337 -12.49 2.12 -12.15
C ALA A 337 -13.32 2.37 -10.87
N PRO A 338 -13.19 1.51 -9.83
CA PRO A 338 -13.90 1.68 -8.57
C PRO A 338 -13.38 2.87 -7.76
N VAL A 339 -14.30 3.62 -7.16
CA VAL A 339 -14.03 4.79 -6.33
C VAL A 339 -14.57 4.57 -4.93
N THR A 340 -13.78 4.87 -3.91
CA THR A 340 -14.20 4.78 -2.52
C THR A 340 -15.35 5.76 -2.26
N VAL A 341 -16.37 5.34 -1.53
CA VAL A 341 -17.47 6.21 -1.07
C VAL A 341 -17.37 6.51 0.42
N ARG A 342 -16.68 5.63 1.16
CA ARG A 342 -16.31 5.81 2.55
C ARG A 342 -14.80 5.89 2.66
N PRO A 343 -14.24 6.63 3.64
CA PRO A 343 -12.83 6.54 3.90
C PRO A 343 -12.48 5.12 4.36
N ILE A 344 -11.43 4.55 3.79
CA ILE A 344 -10.84 3.28 4.27
C ILE A 344 -9.66 3.68 5.14
N LEU A 345 -9.71 3.33 6.41
CA LEU A 345 -8.61 3.63 7.32
C LEU A 345 -7.43 2.71 7.02
N ALA A 346 -6.23 3.16 7.36
CA ALA A 346 -5.04 2.33 7.23
C ALA A 346 -5.21 1.02 8.02
N TYR A 347 -4.81 -0.10 7.40
CA TYR A 347 -5.02 -1.49 7.82
C TYR A 347 -6.43 -2.05 7.88
N ASP A 348 -7.44 -1.27 7.52
CA ASP A 348 -8.73 -1.90 7.30
C ASP A 348 -8.64 -2.79 6.07
N VAL A 349 -9.24 -3.98 6.20
CA VAL A 349 -9.47 -4.85 5.06
C VAL A 349 -10.40 -4.09 4.12
N VAL A 350 -9.99 -3.92 2.88
CA VAL A 350 -10.79 -3.33 1.84
C VAL A 350 -11.99 -4.23 1.61
N THR A 351 -13.11 -3.81 2.15
CA THR A 351 -14.39 -4.49 2.00
C THR A 351 -15.17 -3.83 0.89
N ARG A 352 -16.10 -4.60 0.32
CA ARG A 352 -16.99 -4.12 -0.74
C ARG A 352 -17.77 -2.87 -0.30
N GLU A 353 -18.09 -2.76 0.98
CA GLU A 353 -18.81 -1.62 1.56
C GLU A 353 -18.10 -0.28 1.38
N ALA A 354 -16.77 -0.27 1.26
CA ALA A 354 -16.00 0.95 1.07
C ALA A 354 -16.31 1.65 -0.26
N PHE A 355 -16.71 0.90 -1.28
CA PHE A 355 -17.04 1.43 -2.62
C PHE A 355 -18.53 1.56 -2.87
N VAL A 356 -19.35 0.97 -1.99
CA VAL A 356 -20.79 0.94 -2.14
C VAL A 356 -21.36 2.22 -1.57
N SER A 357 -21.99 3.03 -2.42
CA SER A 357 -22.65 4.24 -1.96
C SER A 357 -23.81 3.90 -1.01
N PRO A 358 -23.88 4.49 0.20
CA PRO A 358 -24.99 4.24 1.11
C PRO A 358 -26.36 4.57 0.49
N ALA A 359 -26.36 5.53 -0.45
CA ALA A 359 -27.54 6.04 -1.10
C ALA A 359 -27.92 5.34 -2.40
N THR A 360 -27.06 4.52 -3.02
CA THR A 360 -27.39 3.80 -4.27
C THR A 360 -27.13 2.30 -4.22
N ARG A 361 -26.44 1.82 -3.18
CA ARG A 361 -25.95 0.44 -2.99
C ARG A 361 -25.21 -0.16 -4.19
N ARG A 362 -24.84 0.66 -5.15
CA ARG A 362 -23.96 0.30 -6.26
C ARG A 362 -22.54 0.69 -5.89
N VAL A 363 -21.61 -0.14 -6.35
CA VAL A 363 -20.20 0.23 -6.38
C VAL A 363 -20.09 1.48 -7.24
N ARG A 364 -19.54 2.55 -6.67
CA ARG A 364 -19.28 3.77 -7.43
C ARG A 364 -18.12 3.48 -8.38
N MET A 365 -18.39 3.55 -9.67
CA MET A 365 -17.40 3.42 -10.73
C MET A 365 -17.32 4.76 -11.47
N GLU A 366 -16.11 5.23 -11.78
CA GLU A 366 -15.89 6.42 -12.59
C GLU A 366 -15.09 6.08 -13.86
N PRO A 367 -15.42 6.69 -15.01
CA PRO A 367 -14.71 6.46 -16.26
C PRO A 367 -13.31 7.08 -16.20
N ILE A 368 -12.30 6.33 -16.63
CA ILE A 368 -10.90 6.74 -16.69
C ILE A 368 -10.25 6.22 -17.97
N SER A 369 -9.39 7.02 -18.59
CA SER A 369 -8.65 6.55 -19.77
C SER A 369 -7.62 5.47 -19.41
N ARG A 370 -7.40 4.50 -20.30
CA ARG A 370 -6.43 3.41 -20.07
C ARG A 370 -5.00 3.91 -19.79
N GLN A 371 -4.54 4.93 -20.51
CA GLN A 371 -3.24 5.55 -20.26
C GLN A 371 -3.13 6.19 -18.87
N GLN A 372 -4.23 6.74 -18.36
CA GLN A 372 -4.26 7.37 -17.04
C GLN A 372 -4.36 6.32 -15.91
N ALA A 373 -5.10 5.24 -16.12
CA ALA A 373 -5.14 4.10 -15.19
C ALA A 373 -3.75 3.46 -15.04
N ASP A 374 -3.05 3.19 -16.15
CA ASP A 374 -1.71 2.61 -16.15
C ASP A 374 -0.68 3.56 -15.51
N ARG A 375 -0.74 4.86 -15.84
CA ARG A 375 0.19 5.87 -15.29
C ARG A 375 0.04 6.08 -13.78
N LEU A 376 -1.19 6.01 -13.27
CA LEU A 376 -1.48 6.21 -11.84
C LEU A 376 -1.52 4.90 -11.04
N GLY A 377 -1.35 3.75 -11.71
CA GLY A 377 -1.43 2.42 -11.09
C GLY A 377 -2.79 2.14 -10.45
N ILE A 378 -3.88 2.62 -11.06
CA ILE A 378 -5.24 2.47 -10.52
C ILE A 378 -5.74 1.05 -10.76
N VAL A 379 -6.23 0.41 -9.70
CA VAL A 379 -6.80 -0.93 -9.79
C VAL A 379 -8.18 -0.84 -10.45
N VAL A 380 -8.31 -1.43 -11.63
CA VAL A 380 -9.52 -1.32 -12.47
C VAL A 380 -10.59 -2.35 -12.06
N SER A 381 -10.18 -3.48 -11.48
CA SER A 381 -11.05 -4.54 -11.00
C SER A 381 -11.30 -4.41 -9.50
N ILE A 382 -12.56 -4.41 -9.08
CA ILE A 382 -12.88 -4.41 -7.64
C ILE A 382 -12.40 -5.70 -6.97
N ASP A 383 -12.46 -6.84 -7.66
CA ASP A 383 -12.11 -8.14 -7.09
C ASP A 383 -10.63 -8.23 -6.70
N ASP A 384 -9.77 -7.45 -7.36
CA ASP A 384 -8.33 -7.38 -7.05
C ASP A 384 -8.06 -6.54 -5.79
N THR A 385 -9.00 -5.68 -5.40
CA THR A 385 -8.92 -4.87 -4.18
C THR A 385 -9.57 -5.53 -2.98
N LEU A 386 -10.57 -6.39 -3.18
CA LEU A 386 -11.35 -6.98 -2.08
C LEU A 386 -10.51 -7.96 -1.25
N GLY A 387 -10.49 -7.75 0.06
CA GLY A 387 -9.68 -8.55 0.98
C GLY A 387 -8.22 -8.10 1.07
N ALA A 388 -7.78 -7.16 0.22
CA ALA A 388 -6.51 -6.49 0.38
C ALA A 388 -6.56 -5.55 1.60
N VAL A 389 -5.42 -5.24 2.19
CA VAL A 389 -5.34 -4.39 3.38
C VAL A 389 -4.83 -3.01 2.96
N ALA A 390 -5.54 -1.95 3.35
CA ALA A 390 -5.14 -0.58 3.00
C ALA A 390 -3.82 -0.20 3.70
N ARG A 391 -2.88 0.37 2.95
CA ARG A 391 -1.55 0.79 3.44
C ARG A 391 -1.61 2.10 4.22
N HIS A 392 -2.41 3.05 3.75
CA HIS A 392 -2.64 4.34 4.41
C HIS A 392 -4.12 4.68 4.33
N ASP A 393 -4.54 5.76 5.00
CA ASP A 393 -5.90 6.25 4.90
C ASP A 393 -6.22 6.60 3.44
N ILE A 394 -7.28 6.00 2.92
CA ILE A 394 -7.81 6.26 1.57
C ILE A 394 -9.06 7.12 1.77
N PRO A 395 -9.06 8.40 1.38
CA PRO A 395 -10.21 9.27 1.58
C PRO A 395 -11.42 8.79 0.77
N ALA A 396 -12.63 9.23 1.15
CA ALA A 396 -13.80 9.01 0.32
C ALA A 396 -13.67 9.80 -0.99
N GLY A 397 -14.03 9.17 -2.11
CA GLY A 397 -14.01 9.76 -3.45
C GLY A 397 -12.71 9.56 -4.23
N SER A 398 -11.78 8.74 -3.74
CA SER A 398 -10.52 8.44 -4.43
C SER A 398 -10.53 7.06 -5.11
N PHE A 399 -9.77 6.95 -6.20
CA PHE A 399 -9.44 5.66 -6.82
C PHE A 399 -8.43 4.91 -5.96
N ILE A 400 -8.57 3.59 -5.84
CA ILE A 400 -7.56 2.75 -5.20
C ILE A 400 -6.44 2.46 -6.19
N ARG A 401 -5.20 2.68 -5.76
CA ARG A 401 -4.00 2.34 -6.50
C ARG A 401 -3.35 1.09 -5.93
N SER A 402 -2.60 0.36 -6.75
CA SER A 402 -1.88 -0.83 -6.27
C SER A 402 -0.89 -0.50 -5.15
N GLN A 403 -0.35 0.73 -5.12
CA GLN A 403 0.53 1.24 -4.06
C GLN A 403 -0.20 1.56 -2.74
N ASP A 404 -1.52 1.75 -2.78
CA ASP A 404 -2.34 2.06 -1.60
C ASP A 404 -2.72 0.78 -0.83
N LEU A 405 -2.39 -0.41 -1.38
CA LEU A 405 -2.67 -1.72 -0.81
C LEU A 405 -1.36 -2.39 -0.39
N LEU A 406 -1.38 -3.11 0.74
CA LEU A 406 -0.26 -3.97 1.15
C LEU A 406 -0.26 -5.22 0.25
N ASN A 407 0.85 -5.47 -0.45
CA ASN A 407 1.02 -6.61 -1.36
C ASN A 407 0.83 -7.94 -0.62
N GLY A 408 -0.38 -8.48 -0.71
CA GLY A 408 -0.77 -9.73 -0.07
C GLY A 408 -2.17 -10.12 -0.53
N SER A 409 -2.38 -10.25 -1.84
CA SER A 409 -3.60 -10.91 -2.31
C SER A 409 -3.53 -12.37 -1.88
N LEU A 410 -4.49 -12.83 -1.09
CA LEU A 410 -4.65 -14.22 -0.59
C LEU A 410 -4.64 -15.29 -1.71
N ARG A 411 -4.73 -14.88 -2.97
CA ARG A 411 -4.81 -15.76 -4.14
C ARG A 411 -3.45 -16.27 -4.60
N GLU A 412 -2.41 -15.43 -4.51
CA GLU A 412 -1.08 -15.79 -5.02
C GLU A 412 -0.43 -16.89 -4.15
N SER A 413 -0.74 -16.95 -2.84
CA SER A 413 -0.26 -18.02 -1.97
C SER A 413 -0.97 -19.36 -2.20
N ILE A 414 -2.27 -19.36 -2.52
CA ILE A 414 -3.05 -20.59 -2.76
C ILE A 414 -2.64 -21.27 -4.08
N ASP A 415 -2.40 -20.49 -5.13
CA ASP A 415 -1.94 -21.02 -6.41
C ASP A 415 -0.49 -21.54 -6.33
N THR A 416 0.34 -20.94 -5.47
CA THR A 416 1.72 -21.38 -5.22
C THR A 416 1.79 -22.64 -4.34
N GLU A 417 0.93 -22.78 -3.33
CA GLU A 417 0.84 -23.99 -2.50
C GLU A 417 0.32 -25.21 -3.28
N HIS A 418 -0.71 -25.02 -4.14
CA HIS A 418 -1.21 -26.10 -4.98
C HIS A 418 -0.21 -26.54 -6.07
N ALA A 419 0.63 -25.63 -6.58
CA ALA A 419 1.71 -25.97 -7.49
C ALA A 419 2.87 -26.74 -6.80
N ILE A 420 3.12 -26.48 -5.52
CA ILE A 420 4.16 -27.16 -4.72
C ILE A 420 3.70 -28.54 -4.23
N GLU A 421 2.41 -28.74 -3.94
CA GLU A 421 1.87 -30.06 -3.57
C GLU A 421 1.72 -31.02 -4.76
N ALA A 422 1.38 -30.48 -5.94
CA ALA A 422 1.32 -31.28 -7.17
C ALA A 422 2.70 -31.81 -7.60
N SER A 423 3.77 -31.09 -7.31
CA SER A 423 5.15 -31.51 -7.63
C SER A 423 5.77 -32.49 -6.63
N LYS A 424 5.26 -32.58 -5.39
CA LYS A 424 5.73 -33.54 -4.37
C LYS A 424 5.10 -34.93 -4.46
N SER A 425 4.02 -35.09 -5.23
CA SER A 425 3.26 -36.35 -5.30
C SER A 425 3.78 -37.34 -6.37
N ALA A 426 4.79 -36.97 -7.16
CA ALA A 426 5.28 -37.78 -8.29
C ALA A 426 6.60 -38.56 -8.03
N SER A 427 7.17 -38.52 -6.83
CA SER A 427 8.43 -39.24 -6.56
C SER A 427 8.51 -39.80 -5.14
N ARG A 428 8.01 -41.03 -4.97
CA ARG A 428 8.73 -42.14 -4.31
C ARG A 428 7.81 -43.35 -4.12
N ALA A 429 8.05 -44.37 -4.94
CA ALA A 429 7.69 -45.74 -4.63
C ALA A 429 8.90 -46.47 -4.00
N ASN A 430 8.59 -47.40 -3.10
CA ASN A 430 9.41 -48.47 -2.52
C ASN A 430 10.46 -48.11 -1.45
N SER A 431 10.17 -48.45 -0.18
CA SER A 431 10.45 -49.80 0.35
C SER A 431 10.02 -49.91 1.82
N ILE A 432 9.55 -51.11 2.16
CA ILE A 432 9.02 -51.53 3.46
C ILE A 432 10.16 -52.05 4.33
N HIS A 433 10.15 -51.77 5.64
CA HIS A 433 10.60 -52.71 6.66
C HIS A 433 9.94 -52.43 8.03
N PHE A 434 9.21 -53.44 8.53
CA PHE A 434 8.72 -53.57 9.90
C PHE A 434 9.77 -54.28 10.76
N VAL A 435 10.01 -53.83 12.01
CA VAL A 435 10.15 -54.66 13.24
C VAL A 435 9.82 -53.79 14.47
N SER A 436 9.17 -54.41 15.45
CA SER A 436 8.48 -53.90 16.64
C SER A 436 9.29 -53.91 17.96
N GLN A 437 9.00 -52.91 18.81
CA GLN A 437 8.92 -52.92 20.30
C GLN A 437 10.23 -53.01 21.17
N PRO A 438 10.18 -52.65 22.49
CA PRO A 438 9.65 -51.43 23.15
C PRO A 438 10.57 -50.90 24.30
N GLN A 439 10.45 -49.62 24.70
CA GLN A 439 10.42 -49.11 26.09
C GLN A 439 10.87 -47.63 26.23
N ASN A 440 9.96 -46.85 26.81
CA ASN A 440 10.12 -45.76 27.79
C ASN A 440 11.25 -44.72 27.62
N HIS A 441 10.88 -43.47 27.32
CA HIS A 441 10.87 -42.39 28.32
C HIS A 441 10.20 -41.11 27.77
N ALA A 442 9.54 -40.41 28.70
CA ALA A 442 8.82 -39.15 28.62
C ALA A 442 9.27 -38.08 27.60
N HIS A 443 8.35 -37.66 26.72
CA HIS A 443 8.08 -36.26 26.37
C HIS A 443 6.75 -36.19 25.59
N ALA A 444 5.78 -35.41 26.09
CA ALA A 444 4.49 -35.23 25.43
C ALA A 444 4.64 -34.25 24.24
N PRO A 445 4.21 -34.61 23.02
CA PRO A 445 4.22 -33.70 21.88
C PRO A 445 2.87 -33.01 21.65
N GLN A 446 2.97 -31.87 20.96
CA GLN A 446 1.93 -31.00 20.43
C GLN A 446 0.75 -31.75 19.79
N PRO A 447 -0.49 -31.24 19.91
CA PRO A 447 -1.54 -31.60 18.99
C PRO A 447 -1.32 -30.88 17.65
N ALA A 448 -1.28 -31.68 16.57
CA ALA A 448 -1.32 -31.21 15.20
C ALA A 448 -2.63 -30.46 14.93
N ALA A 449 -2.53 -29.18 14.57
CA ALA A 449 -3.63 -28.38 14.07
C ALA A 449 -3.84 -28.69 12.58
N GLY A 450 -4.55 -29.77 12.29
CA GLY A 450 -5.28 -29.95 11.04
C GLY A 450 -6.71 -29.46 11.23
N GLY A 451 -6.90 -28.15 11.22
CA GLY A 451 -8.21 -27.51 11.31
C GLY A 451 -8.47 -26.69 10.05
N ALA A 452 -9.51 -27.04 9.31
CA ALA A 452 -9.99 -26.30 8.16
C ALA A 452 -10.10 -24.80 8.47
N ALA A 453 -9.42 -23.96 7.69
CA ALA A 453 -9.51 -22.52 7.80
C ALA A 453 -10.95 -22.07 7.54
N VAL A 454 -11.58 -21.54 8.59
CA VAL A 454 -12.85 -20.82 8.49
C VAL A 454 -12.56 -19.53 7.73
N VAL A 455 -13.31 -19.29 6.65
CA VAL A 455 -13.32 -18.00 5.94
C VAL A 455 -13.75 -16.91 6.94
N GLY A 456 -12.78 -16.15 7.46
CA GLY A 456 -13.02 -15.11 8.46
C GLY A 456 -11.89 -14.86 9.46
N ASP A 457 -10.84 -15.68 9.52
CA ASP A 457 -9.69 -15.37 10.38
C ASP A 457 -8.93 -14.16 9.81
N ARG A 458 -9.00 -13.04 10.54
CA ARG A 458 -8.16 -11.86 10.28
C ARG A 458 -6.69 -12.33 10.31
N PRO A 459 -5.84 -11.91 9.36
CA PRO A 459 -4.43 -12.25 9.43
C PRO A 459 -3.89 -11.81 10.79
N ALA A 460 -3.27 -12.75 11.52
CA ALA A 460 -2.61 -12.41 12.77
C ALA A 460 -1.62 -11.29 12.49
N VAL A 461 -1.49 -10.31 13.41
CA VAL A 461 -0.58 -9.17 13.27
C VAL A 461 0.86 -9.60 12.89
N THR A 462 1.22 -10.84 13.24
CA THR A 462 2.46 -11.52 12.83
C THR A 462 2.68 -11.60 11.32
N ASN A 463 1.62 -11.64 10.50
CA ASN A 463 1.73 -11.69 9.04
C ASN A 463 2.23 -10.37 8.44
N PHE A 464 2.12 -9.25 9.19
CA PHE A 464 2.60 -7.95 8.76
C PHE A 464 4.04 -7.67 9.23
N ILE A 465 4.62 -8.55 10.06
CA ILE A 465 6.03 -8.46 10.45
C ILE A 465 6.86 -9.10 9.33
N PRO A 466 7.73 -8.35 8.63
CA PRO A 466 8.56 -8.91 7.57
C PRO A 466 9.43 -10.05 8.09
N ALA A 467 9.67 -11.06 7.25
CA ALA A 467 10.53 -12.20 7.60
C ALA A 467 11.91 -11.72 8.09
N GLY A 468 12.38 -12.29 9.19
CA GLY A 468 13.67 -11.93 9.81
C GLY A 468 13.62 -10.72 10.75
N ARG A 469 12.43 -10.16 11.05
CA ARG A 469 12.24 -9.08 12.01
C ARG A 469 11.42 -9.49 13.23
N VAL A 470 11.51 -8.70 14.29
CA VAL A 470 10.76 -8.87 15.55
C VAL A 470 9.83 -7.68 15.74
N GLY A 471 8.56 -7.95 16.05
CA GLY A 471 7.58 -6.91 16.38
C GLY A 471 7.75 -6.42 17.81
N ILE A 472 7.96 -5.11 18.02
CA ILE A 472 8.00 -4.46 19.33
C ILE A 472 6.98 -3.33 19.37
N ALA A 473 6.16 -3.31 20.43
CA ALA A 473 5.19 -2.26 20.67
C ALA A 473 5.82 -1.13 21.51
N LEU A 474 5.84 0.09 20.98
CA LEU A 474 6.27 1.30 21.68
C LEU A 474 5.06 2.14 22.07
N PRO A 475 4.88 2.54 23.34
CA PRO A 475 3.79 3.44 23.73
C PRO A 475 3.86 4.76 22.96
N TRP A 476 2.76 5.17 22.33
CA TRP A 476 2.68 6.42 21.57
C TRP A 476 3.14 7.62 22.39
N SER A 477 2.78 7.65 23.68
CA SER A 477 3.14 8.74 24.60
C SER A 477 4.64 8.92 24.82
N LEU A 478 5.45 7.90 24.53
CA LEU A 478 6.91 7.96 24.70
C LEU A 478 7.63 8.33 23.39
N LEU A 479 6.89 8.43 22.27
CA LEU A 479 7.46 8.57 20.93
C LEU A 479 7.14 9.94 20.33
N TYR A 480 8.15 10.81 20.28
CA TYR A 480 8.06 12.11 19.64
C TYR A 480 8.02 11.98 18.12
N GLY A 481 7.00 12.57 17.49
CA GLY A 481 6.74 12.45 16.05
C GLY A 481 5.88 11.25 15.66
N ALA A 482 5.32 10.52 16.64
CA ALA A 482 4.41 9.40 16.43
C ALA A 482 3.21 9.76 15.54
N GLU A 483 2.72 10.99 15.65
CA GLU A 483 1.61 11.56 14.87
C GLU A 483 1.88 11.68 13.38
N HIS A 484 3.14 11.59 12.96
CA HIS A 484 3.54 11.66 11.57
C HIS A 484 3.84 10.28 10.97
N LEU A 485 3.86 9.23 11.79
CA LEU A 485 4.19 7.89 11.33
C LEU A 485 3.03 7.29 10.52
N GLN A 486 3.34 6.94 9.28
CA GLN A 486 2.53 6.10 8.42
C GLN A 486 3.14 4.71 8.38
N ILE A 487 2.46 3.80 7.70
CA ILE A 487 2.88 2.41 7.75
C ILE A 487 3.73 2.02 6.58
N GLU A 488 4.59 1.05 6.85
CA GLU A 488 5.77 0.79 6.05
C GLU A 488 6.78 1.95 6.03
N ASP A 489 6.53 3.02 6.80
CA ASP A 489 7.57 4.02 7.01
C ASP A 489 8.77 3.34 7.64
N ARG A 490 9.91 3.52 6.99
CA ARG A 490 11.20 3.11 7.52
C ARG A 490 11.70 4.27 8.35
N VAL A 491 11.92 4.02 9.62
CA VAL A 491 12.38 5.03 10.57
C VAL A 491 13.57 4.51 11.34
N ASP A 492 14.46 5.43 11.69
CA ASP A 492 15.44 5.19 12.73
C ASP A 492 14.83 5.66 14.06
N ILE A 493 14.87 4.81 15.07
CA ILE A 493 14.37 5.11 16.42
C ILE A 493 15.56 5.56 17.25
N LEU A 494 15.48 6.79 17.75
CA LEU A 494 16.44 7.39 18.65
C LEU A 494 15.86 7.45 20.06
N VAL A 495 16.71 7.29 21.04
CA VAL A 495 16.39 7.51 22.45
C VAL A 495 17.24 8.65 22.97
N SER A 496 16.61 9.63 23.62
CA SER A 496 17.30 10.69 24.32
C SER A 496 17.29 10.36 25.82
N TYR A 497 18.49 10.16 26.38
CA TYR A 497 18.67 10.03 27.82
C TYR A 497 18.90 11.41 28.42
N GLN A 498 18.25 11.73 29.54
CA GLN A 498 18.54 12.97 30.25
C GLN A 498 20.02 12.99 30.71
N LEU A 499 20.70 14.11 30.43
CA LEU A 499 22.09 14.34 30.85
C LEU A 499 22.18 14.69 32.34
N GLU A 500 21.06 15.13 32.93
CA GLU A 500 20.90 15.33 34.36
C GLU A 500 20.50 14.01 34.98
N ARG A 501 21.39 13.45 35.81
CA ARG A 501 21.05 12.28 36.62
C ARG A 501 20.84 12.73 38.05
N THR A 502 19.59 12.65 38.52
CA THR A 502 19.31 12.70 39.94
C THR A 502 19.81 11.41 40.55
N ARG A 503 20.87 11.48 41.35
CA ARG A 503 21.36 10.36 42.13
C ARG A 503 20.89 10.56 43.56
N GLU A 504 20.07 9.62 44.04
CA GLU A 504 19.73 9.56 45.46
C GLU A 504 20.99 9.13 46.21
N VAL A 505 21.58 10.06 46.97
CA VAL A 505 22.78 9.83 47.76
C VAL A 505 22.37 9.73 49.22
N ARG A 506 22.44 8.52 49.75
CA ARG A 506 22.28 8.28 51.18
C ARG A 506 23.61 8.49 51.88
N LYS A 507 23.77 9.65 52.51
CA LYS A 507 24.95 9.96 53.33
C LYS A 507 24.65 9.57 54.77
N THR A 508 25.29 8.53 55.26
CA THR A 508 25.26 8.15 56.68
C THR A 508 26.38 8.86 57.41
N GLU A 509 26.03 9.83 58.25
CA GLU A 509 26.97 10.50 59.14
C GLU A 509 26.80 9.92 60.55
N LYS A 510 27.91 9.45 61.14
CA LYS A 510 27.92 8.94 62.51
C LYS A 510 28.23 10.11 63.44
N GLN A 511 27.23 10.54 64.20
CA GLN A 511 27.36 11.67 65.12
C GLN A 511 28.19 11.26 66.34
N ALA A 512 28.73 12.22 67.09
CA ALA A 512 29.62 11.98 68.23
C ALA A 512 29.02 11.09 69.35
N ASP A 513 27.68 10.95 69.37
CA ASP A 513 26.93 10.11 70.31
C ASP A 513 26.74 8.65 69.81
N ASP A 514 27.49 8.22 68.79
CA ASP A 514 27.43 6.91 68.12
C ASP A 514 26.11 6.60 67.37
N HIS A 515 25.16 7.53 67.36
CA HIS A 515 23.96 7.47 66.51
C HIS A 515 24.32 7.74 65.04
N VAL A 516 23.87 6.86 64.15
CA VAL A 516 24.01 7.01 62.69
C VAL A 516 22.79 7.77 62.18
N VAL A 517 22.99 9.00 61.70
CA VAL A 517 21.97 9.76 60.98
C VAL A 517 22.16 9.50 59.50
N ALA A 518 21.18 8.87 58.87
CA ALA A 518 21.13 8.74 57.43
C ALA A 518 20.37 9.93 56.85
N THR A 519 21.07 10.79 56.11
CA THR A 519 20.44 11.85 55.34
C THR A 519 20.39 11.41 53.88
N GLU A 520 19.18 11.34 53.35
CA GLU A 520 18.92 11.06 51.93
C GLU A 520 18.70 12.39 51.25
N PHE A 521 19.51 12.70 50.25
CA PHE A 521 19.32 13.88 49.40
C PHE A 521 19.57 13.52 47.95
N ASP A 522 18.85 14.22 47.08
CA ASP A 522 19.01 14.11 45.64
C ASP A 522 20.18 14.98 45.18
N GLU A 523 21.23 14.36 44.66
CA GLU A 523 22.36 15.04 44.05
C GLU A 523 22.12 15.12 42.53
N PHE A 524 22.10 16.34 41.99
CA PHE A 524 22.04 16.59 40.55
C PHE A 524 23.45 16.56 39.97
N VAL A 525 23.77 15.54 39.18
CA VAL A 525 25.04 15.47 38.45
C VAL A 525 24.77 15.83 36.99
N GLU A 526 25.25 17.00 36.56
CA GLU A 526 25.23 17.43 35.16
C GLU A 526 26.37 16.72 34.41
N ARG A 527 26.02 15.91 33.41
CA ARG A 527 27.01 15.26 32.55
C ARG A 527 27.24 16.13 31.31
N ASN A 528 28.48 16.60 31.14
CA ASN A 528 28.89 17.26 29.89
C ASN A 528 28.93 16.24 28.74
N THR A 529 28.40 16.63 27.59
CA THR A 529 28.45 15.86 26.34
C THR A 529 29.53 16.42 25.42
N ASP A 530 30.29 15.55 24.77
CA ASP A 530 31.27 15.95 23.73
C ASP A 530 30.58 16.29 22.39
N ARG A 531 29.26 16.10 22.28
CA ARG A 531 28.51 16.37 21.06
C ARG A 531 28.18 17.85 20.92
N THR A 532 28.22 18.33 19.68
CA THR A 532 27.90 19.72 19.36
C THR A 532 26.44 20.06 19.69
N MET A 533 26.15 21.31 20.03
CA MET A 533 24.79 21.80 20.36
C MET A 533 23.67 21.38 19.36
N PRO A 534 23.91 21.36 18.04
CA PRO A 534 22.94 20.86 17.07
C PRO A 534 22.64 19.35 17.20
N GLU A 535 23.58 18.57 17.72
CA GLU A 535 23.48 17.11 17.86
C GLU A 535 22.85 16.68 19.18
N SER A 536 22.86 17.53 20.22
CA SER A 536 22.35 17.22 21.57
C SER A 536 20.92 17.72 21.84
N LEU A 537 20.14 18.05 20.79
CA LEU A 537 18.77 18.58 20.90
C LEU A 537 18.64 19.69 21.96
N ALA A 538 19.67 20.55 22.09
CA ALA A 538 19.80 21.60 23.08
C ALA A 538 19.61 21.11 24.54
N THR A 539 20.72 20.76 25.21
CA THR A 539 20.86 20.42 26.66
C THR A 539 19.93 19.36 27.26
N ARG A 540 18.93 18.86 26.52
CA ARG A 540 17.87 17.97 27.04
C ARG A 540 18.24 16.49 27.03
N GLY A 541 19.24 16.08 26.26
CA GLY A 541 19.71 14.70 26.24
C GLY A 541 20.58 14.36 25.04
N GLU A 542 21.36 13.28 25.15
CA GLU A 542 22.07 12.72 24.00
C GLU A 542 21.17 11.75 23.25
N PRO A 543 20.90 11.95 21.94
CA PRO A 543 20.16 10.98 21.15
C PRO A 543 21.06 9.80 20.75
N TRP A 544 20.61 8.58 21.05
CA TRP A 544 21.25 7.32 20.69
C TRP A 544 20.33 6.51 19.77
N PHE A 545 20.87 5.95 18.70
CA PHE A 545 20.12 5.01 17.86
C PHE A 545 19.90 3.70 18.63
N VAL A 546 18.64 3.33 18.85
CA VAL A 546 18.25 2.08 19.52
C VAL A 546 17.66 1.08 18.55
N ALA A 547 17.07 1.54 17.45
CA ALA A 547 16.74 0.71 16.32
C ALA A 547 16.98 1.46 15.02
N THR A 548 17.51 0.78 14.01
CA THR A 548 17.73 1.37 12.68
C THR A 548 16.92 0.62 11.65
N ASP A 549 16.43 1.33 10.64
CA ASP A 549 15.56 0.78 9.60
C ASP A 549 14.28 0.13 10.16
N ALA A 550 13.78 0.56 11.31
CA ALA A 550 12.55 0.04 11.91
C ALA A 550 11.37 0.31 10.96
N ILE A 551 10.54 -0.71 10.73
CA ILE A 551 9.38 -0.57 9.85
C ILE A 551 8.16 -0.38 10.73
N VAL A 552 7.38 0.67 10.50
CA VAL A 552 6.08 0.83 11.16
C VAL A 552 5.12 -0.24 10.63
N VAL A 553 4.72 -1.17 11.49
CA VAL A 553 3.81 -2.29 11.18
C VAL A 553 2.39 -2.05 11.71
N GLY A 554 2.19 -1.01 12.51
CA GLY A 554 0.91 -0.33 12.60
C GLY A 554 0.58 0.29 13.95
N PRO A 555 -0.46 1.14 14.02
CA PRO A 555 -0.96 1.67 15.28
C PRO A 555 -1.68 0.54 16.03
N VAL A 556 -1.18 0.19 17.20
CA VAL A 556 -1.81 -0.75 18.13
C VAL A 556 -2.81 0.04 18.99
N GLY A 557 -4.02 0.17 18.47
CA GLY A 557 -5.21 0.65 19.17
C GLY A 557 -6.37 0.84 18.20
N PHE A 558 -7.19 -0.17 17.90
CA PHE A 558 -8.31 -0.62 18.76
C PHE A 558 -8.85 -2.00 18.33
N PRO A 559 -8.96 -2.98 19.25
CA PRO A 559 -7.95 -3.44 20.20
C PRO A 559 -7.01 -4.47 19.55
N ALA A 560 -5.79 -4.61 20.08
CA ALA A 560 -4.97 -5.79 19.79
C ALA A 560 -5.68 -7.06 20.27
N PRO A 561 -5.76 -8.14 19.49
CA PRO A 561 -6.28 -9.40 19.99
C PRO A 561 -5.44 -9.86 21.19
N ASN A 562 -6.10 -10.39 22.22
CA ASN A 562 -5.48 -10.99 23.42
C ASN A 562 -4.40 -12.06 23.11
N ALA A 563 -4.31 -12.53 21.86
CA ALA A 563 -3.27 -13.43 21.37
C ALA A 563 -1.91 -12.74 21.19
N ALA A 564 -1.86 -11.48 20.74
CA ALA A 564 -0.61 -10.73 20.58
C ALA A 564 -0.02 -10.32 21.94
N LEU A 565 -0.88 -9.97 22.91
CA LEU A 565 -0.50 -9.72 24.30
C LEU A 565 -0.02 -10.98 25.03
N ARG A 566 -0.46 -12.18 24.60
CA ARG A 566 0.05 -13.47 25.13
C ARG A 566 1.40 -13.88 24.53
N ALA A 567 1.70 -13.47 23.30
CA ALA A 567 2.99 -13.73 22.66
C ALA A 567 4.09 -12.80 23.22
N ILE A 568 3.72 -11.61 23.67
CA ILE A 568 4.60 -10.66 24.35
C ILE A 568 4.47 -10.88 25.86
N GLY A 569 5.10 -11.95 26.35
CA GLY A 569 5.50 -12.16 27.75
C GLY A 569 4.49 -11.83 28.86
N ASP A 570 3.85 -12.87 29.38
CA ASP A 570 3.07 -12.89 30.63
C ASP A 570 3.99 -12.69 31.86
N ALA A 571 4.64 -11.53 31.97
CA ALA A 571 5.31 -11.09 33.18
C ALA A 571 4.25 -10.53 34.14
N LYS A 572 3.72 -11.41 34.98
CA LYS A 572 2.77 -11.07 36.03
C LYS A 572 3.36 -9.97 36.92
N PRO A 573 2.74 -8.79 37.03
CA PRO A 573 3.29 -7.72 37.87
C PRO A 573 3.21 -8.14 39.34
N GLU A 574 4.35 -8.19 40.02
CA GLU A 574 4.39 -8.39 41.47
C GLU A 574 3.71 -7.22 42.19
N PRO A 575 2.90 -7.48 43.23
CA PRO A 575 2.30 -6.44 44.05
C PRO A 575 3.39 -5.70 44.83
N GLY A 576 3.77 -4.52 44.36
CA GLY A 576 4.85 -3.67 44.90
C GLY A 576 5.61 -2.88 43.84
N SER A 577 5.43 -3.22 42.55
CA SER A 577 6.09 -2.52 41.44
C SER A 577 5.47 -1.15 41.15
N THR A 578 6.29 -0.09 41.19
CA THR A 578 5.97 1.30 40.75
C THR A 578 5.93 1.44 39.23
N THR A 579 5.69 0.36 38.48
CA THR A 579 5.52 0.40 37.04
C THR A 579 4.21 1.11 36.69
N VAL A 580 4.34 2.36 36.26
CA VAL A 580 3.28 3.14 35.63
C VAL A 580 2.73 2.30 34.48
N ALA A 581 1.51 1.79 34.62
CA ALA A 581 0.82 1.10 33.53
C ALA A 581 0.57 2.13 32.43
N TYR A 582 1.41 2.12 31.38
CA TYR A 582 1.24 2.96 30.20
C TYR A 582 -0.05 2.56 29.49
N SER A 583 -1.18 3.19 29.85
CA SER A 583 -2.50 2.93 29.28
C SER A 583 -2.71 3.55 27.89
N HIS A 584 -1.65 4.12 27.30
CA HIS A 584 -1.71 4.76 26.00
C HIS A 584 -1.60 3.72 24.86
N PRO A 585 -2.23 3.99 23.70
CA PRO A 585 -2.07 3.14 22.51
C PRO A 585 -0.59 3.01 22.16
N SER A 586 -0.19 1.84 21.66
CA SER A 586 1.20 1.60 21.23
C SER A 586 1.30 1.62 19.71
N ILE A 587 2.50 1.79 19.16
CA ILE A 587 2.79 1.60 17.74
C ILE A 587 3.68 0.37 17.64
N LEU A 588 3.33 -0.56 16.74
CA LEU A 588 4.11 -1.74 16.47
C LEU A 588 5.17 -1.44 15.43
N PHE A 589 6.42 -1.70 15.79
CA PHE A 589 7.57 -1.63 14.90
C PHE A 589 8.08 -3.03 14.62
N ALA A 590 8.34 -3.37 13.36
CA ALA A 590 9.19 -4.50 13.01
C ALA A 590 10.64 -4.02 12.96
N ILE A 591 11.42 -4.48 13.93
CA ILE A 591 12.84 -4.13 14.07
C ILE A 591 13.73 -5.34 13.77
N ASP A 592 15.00 -5.09 13.50
CA ASP A 592 16.01 -6.14 13.37
C ASP A 592 16.19 -6.85 14.73
N PRO A 593 16.32 -8.19 14.77
CA PRO A 593 16.54 -8.94 16.01
C PRO A 593 17.71 -8.41 16.86
N ARG A 594 18.72 -7.82 16.21
CA ARG A 594 19.89 -7.22 16.89
C ARG A 594 19.56 -5.92 17.64
N ASP A 595 18.45 -5.24 17.31
CA ASP A 595 17.98 -4.01 17.99
C ASP A 595 17.10 -4.30 19.21
N VAL A 596 16.58 -5.52 19.33
CA VAL A 596 15.61 -5.88 20.36
C VAL A 596 16.14 -5.60 21.76
N GLU A 597 17.39 -5.94 22.03
CA GLU A 597 18.01 -5.75 23.35
C GLU A 597 18.20 -4.25 23.68
N ALA A 598 18.72 -3.47 22.73
CA ALA A 598 18.92 -2.03 22.91
C ALA A 598 17.60 -1.29 23.11
N LEU A 599 16.58 -1.59 22.30
CA LEU A 599 15.26 -0.98 22.41
C LEU A 599 14.54 -1.40 23.70
N THR A 600 14.63 -2.67 24.10
CA THR A 600 14.03 -3.16 25.36
C THR A 600 14.72 -2.56 26.58
N THR A 601 16.05 -2.39 26.54
CA THR A 601 16.81 -1.72 27.60
C THR A 601 16.42 -0.26 27.72
N ALA A 602 16.27 0.43 26.58
CA ALA A 602 15.78 1.81 26.56
C ALA A 602 14.36 1.91 27.15
N LEU A 603 13.43 1.02 26.78
CA LEU A 603 12.07 0.99 27.31
C LEU A 603 12.00 0.77 28.82
N ASN A 604 12.95 0.02 29.38
CA ASN A 604 13.06 -0.23 30.82
C ASN A 604 13.75 0.93 31.57
N THR A 605 14.33 1.89 30.86
CA THR A 605 14.97 3.05 31.48
C THR A 605 13.93 4.12 31.76
N LYS A 606 13.89 4.64 32.98
CA LYS A 606 12.95 5.72 33.35
C LYS A 606 13.32 7.01 32.60
N GLU A 607 12.30 7.80 32.28
CA GLU A 607 12.44 9.16 31.73
C GLU A 607 13.17 9.26 30.38
N VAL A 608 13.16 8.18 29.61
CA VAL A 608 13.61 8.23 28.21
C VAL A 608 12.56 8.88 27.31
N LEU A 609 13.02 9.69 26.37
CA LEU A 609 12.20 10.19 25.27
C LEU A 609 12.65 9.48 23.99
N PHE A 610 11.73 8.77 23.32
CA PHE A 610 12.01 8.26 21.99
C PHE A 610 11.67 9.33 20.96
N SER A 611 12.45 9.40 19.89
CA SER A 611 12.15 10.19 18.70
C SER A 611 12.36 9.34 17.46
N VAL A 612 11.59 9.61 16.41
CA VAL A 612 11.72 8.93 15.12
C VAL A 612 12.34 9.85 14.09
N THR A 613 13.23 9.31 13.28
CA THR A 613 13.76 9.98 12.08
C THR A 613 13.33 9.20 10.85
N PHE A 614 12.62 9.86 9.93
CA PHE A 614 12.16 9.24 8.68
C PHE A 614 13.34 8.93 7.77
N ARG A 615 13.39 7.68 7.31
CA ARG A 615 14.29 7.27 6.24
C ARG A 615 13.55 7.45 4.91
N PRO A 616 14.14 8.14 3.92
CA PRO A 616 13.50 8.27 2.61
C PRO A 616 13.32 6.88 1.98
N THR A 617 12.07 6.53 1.66
CA THR A 617 11.67 5.24 1.05
C THR A 617 11.97 5.14 -0.45
N GLY A 618 12.66 6.11 -1.03
CA GLY A 618 13.03 6.08 -2.45
C GLY A 618 14.09 5.02 -2.73
N ASN A 619 13.94 4.30 -3.84
CA ASN A 619 15.01 3.48 -4.43
C ASN A 619 16.30 4.27 -4.33
N ASP A 620 17.26 3.70 -3.63
CA ASP A 620 18.54 4.33 -3.31
C ASP A 620 19.45 4.46 -4.55
N GLU A 621 18.89 4.23 -5.74
CA GLU A 621 19.49 4.56 -7.02
C GLU A 621 19.61 6.08 -7.11
N PRO A 622 20.84 6.60 -7.15
CA PRO A 622 21.05 8.02 -7.31
C PRO A 622 20.42 8.49 -8.62
N PRO A 623 19.88 9.74 -8.69
CA PRO A 623 19.42 10.31 -9.96
C PRO A 623 20.49 10.18 -11.03
N MET A 624 20.11 10.05 -12.31
CA MET A 624 21.09 10.02 -13.42
C MET A 624 22.10 11.18 -13.25
N ARG A 625 23.40 10.85 -13.28
CA ARG A 625 24.56 11.74 -13.05
C ARG A 625 24.97 12.01 -11.60
N TYR A 626 24.45 11.24 -10.65
CA TYR A 626 24.95 11.23 -9.29
C TYR A 626 25.47 9.83 -8.96
N ARG A 627 26.52 9.79 -8.13
CA ARG A 627 27.06 8.57 -7.54
C ARG A 627 27.14 8.69 -6.02
N ARG A 628 27.13 7.54 -5.35
CA ARG A 628 27.28 7.47 -3.88
C ARG A 628 28.72 7.13 -3.56
N ILE A 629 29.38 8.01 -2.82
CA ILE A 629 30.76 7.83 -2.36
C ILE A 629 30.79 7.50 -0.87
N ALA A 630 31.81 6.73 -0.49
CA ALA A 630 32.12 6.40 0.90
C ALA A 630 32.71 7.62 1.63
N ILE A 631 32.21 7.94 2.83
CA ILE A 631 32.78 8.96 3.71
C ILE A 631 33.00 8.41 5.12
N ALA A 632 33.96 8.97 5.85
CA ALA A 632 34.25 8.55 7.22
C ALA A 632 33.12 9.02 8.17
N PRO A 633 32.49 8.13 8.96
CA PRO A 633 31.39 8.53 9.85
C PRO A 633 31.85 9.27 11.10
N VAL A 634 33.08 9.01 11.51
CA VAL A 634 33.82 9.53 12.65
C VAL A 634 35.26 9.75 12.20
N GLU A 635 36.07 10.39 13.03
CA GLU A 635 37.49 10.46 12.77
C GLU A 635 38.12 9.06 12.84
N LEU A 636 38.79 8.65 11.77
CA LEU A 636 39.53 7.40 11.71
C LEU A 636 41.01 7.70 11.80
N SER A 637 41.71 7.04 12.73
CA SER A 637 43.13 7.27 12.91
C SER A 637 43.93 6.73 11.72
N GLY A 638 44.95 7.47 11.32
CA GLY A 638 45.96 6.96 10.39
C GLY A 638 46.61 5.69 10.95
N PHE A 639 47.03 4.81 10.04
CA PHE A 639 47.71 3.57 10.34
C PHE A 639 46.86 2.51 11.09
N GLU A 640 45.55 2.72 11.19
CA GLU A 640 44.63 1.73 11.71
C GLU A 640 44.15 0.77 10.60
N LEU A 641 43.80 -0.46 10.99
CA LEU A 641 43.19 -1.43 10.08
C LEU A 641 41.77 -0.94 9.70
N PHE A 642 41.58 -0.67 8.43
CA PHE A 642 40.26 -0.34 7.89
C PHE A 642 39.43 -1.62 7.80
N SER A 643 38.37 -1.67 8.60
CA SER A 643 37.45 -2.80 8.67
C SER A 643 36.03 -2.30 8.51
N ASP A 644 35.11 -3.22 8.23
CA ASP A 644 33.68 -2.90 8.20
C ASP A 644 33.22 -2.30 9.55
N LEU A 645 33.80 -2.77 10.67
CA LEU A 645 33.48 -2.29 12.01
C LEU A 645 34.01 -0.86 12.26
N SER A 646 35.26 -0.58 11.88
CA SER A 646 35.85 0.76 12.07
C SER A 646 35.16 1.79 11.18
N TRP A 647 34.81 1.42 9.96
CA TRP A 647 34.12 2.32 9.03
C TRP A 647 32.64 2.51 9.32
N LYS A 648 31.93 1.50 9.84
CA LYS A 648 30.55 1.68 10.29
C LYS A 648 30.48 2.40 11.64
N GLY A 649 31.51 2.24 12.46
CA GLY A 649 31.48 2.65 13.86
C GLY A 649 30.29 2.00 14.58
N LEU A 650 29.59 2.78 15.40
CA LEU A 650 28.33 2.35 16.02
C LEU A 650 27.11 2.47 15.08
N ARG A 651 27.30 2.90 13.83
CA ARG A 651 26.21 3.10 12.87
C ARG A 651 26.05 1.85 12.03
N ARG A 652 24.81 1.39 11.81
CA ARG A 652 24.57 0.20 10.99
C ARG A 652 24.62 0.49 9.50
N GLU A 653 24.21 1.70 9.13
CA GLU A 653 24.36 2.17 7.78
C GLU A 653 25.72 2.79 7.57
N ILE A 654 26.28 2.42 6.43
CA ILE A 654 27.43 3.04 5.86
C ILE A 654 27.12 4.54 5.69
N THR A 655 28.00 5.40 6.20
CA THR A 655 27.86 6.84 5.94
C THR A 655 28.29 7.11 4.50
N THR A 656 27.35 7.59 3.70
CA THR A 656 27.55 7.86 2.27
C THR A 656 27.24 9.31 1.95
N LYS A 657 27.89 9.85 0.92
CA LYS A 657 27.55 11.15 0.34
C LYS A 657 27.11 10.96 -1.11
N ARG A 658 26.01 11.60 -1.50
CA ARG A 658 25.64 11.72 -2.92
C ARG A 658 26.39 12.89 -3.52
N VAL A 659 27.13 12.65 -4.59
CA VAL A 659 27.91 13.65 -5.31
C VAL A 659 27.60 13.55 -6.80
N ARG A 660 27.77 14.65 -7.54
CA ARG A 660 27.60 14.62 -8.99
C ARG A 660 28.80 13.94 -9.65
N ASP A 661 28.56 13.23 -10.74
CA ASP A 661 29.62 12.54 -11.48
C ASP A 661 30.61 13.51 -12.13
N ASP A 662 30.20 14.76 -12.38
CA ASP A 662 31.01 15.82 -12.98
C ASP A 662 31.72 16.74 -11.98
N ASP A 663 31.62 16.48 -10.67
CA ASP A 663 32.30 17.29 -9.64
C ASP A 663 33.77 16.88 -9.49
N GLU A 664 34.68 17.76 -9.91
CA GLU A 664 36.13 17.52 -9.86
C GLU A 664 36.66 17.29 -8.44
N ASN A 665 36.02 17.82 -7.40
CA ASN A 665 36.46 17.66 -6.01
C ASN A 665 36.33 16.23 -5.50
N PHE A 666 35.50 15.42 -6.16
CA PHE A 666 35.28 14.00 -5.83
C PHE A 666 35.83 13.07 -6.91
N ARG A 667 36.74 13.57 -7.76
CA ARG A 667 37.44 12.77 -8.75
C ARG A 667 38.38 11.80 -8.04
N GLY A 668 38.10 10.50 -8.15
CA GLY A 668 38.83 9.45 -7.45
C GLY A 668 38.27 9.06 -6.08
N ALA A 669 37.17 9.70 -5.65
CA ALA A 669 36.42 9.24 -4.48
C ALA A 669 35.89 7.83 -4.73
N ILE A 670 36.13 6.92 -3.78
CA ILE A 670 35.74 5.52 -3.81
C ILE A 670 34.23 5.41 -3.66
N GLU A 671 33.61 4.62 -4.54
CA GLU A 671 32.18 4.36 -4.47
C GLU A 671 31.85 3.37 -3.34
N VAL A 672 30.62 3.46 -2.84
CA VAL A 672 30.15 2.62 -1.72
C VAL A 672 30.22 1.13 -2.04
N SER A 673 30.06 0.76 -3.31
CA SER A 673 30.21 -0.61 -3.80
C SER A 673 31.66 -1.10 -3.83
N GLU A 674 32.63 -0.19 -3.94
CA GLU A 674 34.05 -0.51 -4.12
C GLU A 674 34.83 -0.54 -2.80
N ILE A 675 34.33 0.16 -1.77
CA ILE A 675 34.98 0.30 -0.46
C ILE A 675 35.30 -1.04 0.22
N ALA A 676 34.50 -2.08 -0.02
CA ALA A 676 34.70 -3.41 0.53
C ALA A 676 36.01 -4.05 0.05
N ASN A 677 36.54 -3.62 -1.10
CA ASN A 677 37.84 -4.06 -1.63
C ASN A 677 39.04 -3.52 -0.82
N TYR A 678 38.79 -2.56 0.06
CA TYR A 678 39.78 -1.94 0.94
C TYR A 678 39.68 -2.45 2.38
N TYR A 679 38.71 -3.30 2.71
CA TYR A 679 38.65 -3.95 4.01
C TYR A 679 39.89 -4.83 4.24
N GLY A 680 40.47 -4.71 5.44
CA GLY A 680 41.73 -5.36 5.81
C GLY A 680 42.99 -4.60 5.37
N ARG A 681 42.86 -3.42 4.74
CA ARG A 681 44.00 -2.53 4.46
C ARG A 681 44.19 -1.51 5.56
N VAL A 682 45.38 -0.94 5.65
CA VAL A 682 45.73 0.07 6.66
C VAL A 682 45.52 1.47 6.07
N LEU A 683 44.92 2.38 6.83
CA LEU A 683 44.80 3.80 6.41
C LEU A 683 46.17 4.48 6.41
N LYS A 684 46.47 5.26 5.38
CA LYS A 684 47.76 5.97 5.23
C LYS A 684 47.82 7.26 6.07
N SER A 685 46.69 7.91 6.25
CA SER A 685 46.54 9.12 7.06
C SER A 685 45.22 9.09 7.81
N SER A 686 45.13 9.89 8.88
CA SER A 686 43.88 10.08 9.59
C SER A 686 42.82 10.67 8.65
N LYS A 687 41.57 10.22 8.78
CA LYS A 687 40.44 10.71 8.01
C LYS A 687 39.49 11.44 8.93
N LEU A 688 39.22 12.71 8.63
CA LEU A 688 38.29 13.50 9.40
C LEU A 688 36.85 13.03 9.15
N ARG A 689 35.98 13.31 10.12
CA ARG A 689 34.53 13.05 9.98
C ARG A 689 33.98 13.71 8.71
N PHE A 690 33.26 12.94 7.91
CA PHE A 690 32.67 13.28 6.62
C PHE A 690 33.65 13.50 5.45
N GLU A 691 34.94 13.27 5.67
CA GLU A 691 35.91 13.22 4.57
C GLU A 691 35.68 11.97 3.72
N HIS A 692 35.93 12.07 2.40
CA HIS A 692 35.75 10.95 1.49
C HIS A 692 37.04 10.11 1.40
N PHE A 693 36.86 8.83 1.02
CA PHE A 693 37.97 7.94 0.77
C PHE A 693 38.38 7.97 -0.71
N THR A 694 39.67 7.87 -0.95
CA THR A 694 40.33 7.70 -2.24
C THR A 694 41.25 6.48 -2.16
N ALA A 695 41.64 5.92 -3.31
CA ALA A 695 42.54 4.77 -3.34
C ALA A 695 43.90 5.06 -2.65
N ASP A 696 44.36 6.31 -2.72
CA ASP A 696 45.64 6.77 -2.17
C ASP A 696 45.65 6.86 -0.63
N ASP A 697 44.47 6.84 -0.02
CA ASP A 697 44.31 6.85 1.44
C ASP A 697 44.61 5.49 2.07
N PHE A 698 44.80 4.44 1.27
CA PHE A 698 45.06 3.08 1.76
C PHE A 698 46.47 2.61 1.42
N MET A 699 47.12 1.99 2.39
CA MET A 699 48.40 1.32 2.20
C MET A 699 48.24 0.05 1.34
N PRO A 700 49.32 -0.44 0.70
CA PRO A 700 49.30 -1.71 -0.03
C PRO A 700 48.83 -2.88 0.84
N VAL A 701 48.25 -3.90 0.20
CA VAL A 701 47.80 -5.12 0.88
C VAL A 701 48.97 -5.81 1.57
N GLY A 702 48.80 -6.21 2.83
CA GLY A 702 49.81 -6.93 3.62
C GLY A 702 50.63 -6.08 4.59
N VAL A 703 50.41 -4.75 4.63
CA VAL A 703 50.99 -3.88 5.67
C VAL A 703 50.27 -4.13 7.00
N GLU A 704 51.01 -4.39 8.07
CA GLU A 704 50.45 -4.57 9.42
C GLU A 704 49.99 -3.22 10.01
N PRO A 705 48.87 -3.16 10.74
CA PRO A 705 48.39 -1.93 11.35
C PRO A 705 49.30 -1.46 12.49
N GLY A 706 49.30 -0.15 12.74
CA GLY A 706 50.09 0.51 13.76
C GLY A 706 51.04 1.56 13.19
N VAL A 707 51.58 2.42 14.06
CA VAL A 707 52.39 3.58 13.65
C VAL A 707 53.60 3.19 12.77
N ALA A 708 54.12 1.98 12.95
CA ALA A 708 55.19 1.41 12.13
C ALA A 708 54.86 1.37 10.63
N ALA A 709 53.58 1.23 10.25
CA ALA A 709 53.15 1.26 8.85
C ALA A 709 53.51 2.59 8.16
N GLY A 710 53.52 3.70 8.90
CA GLY A 710 53.78 5.03 8.37
C GLY A 710 55.25 5.40 8.23
N ILE A 711 56.17 4.55 8.69
CA ILE A 711 57.60 4.85 8.83
C ILE A 711 58.35 4.31 7.61
N ALA A 712 59.16 5.16 6.98
CA ALA A 712 60.06 4.74 5.92
C ALA A 712 61.16 3.82 6.47
N GLY A 713 61.61 2.84 5.67
CA GLY A 713 62.51 1.78 6.14
C GLY A 713 63.85 2.20 6.77
N GLU A 714 64.30 3.45 6.59
CA GLU A 714 65.53 4.01 7.19
C GLU A 714 65.26 4.89 8.43
N HIS A 715 64.02 4.91 8.92
CA HIS A 715 63.58 5.74 10.04
C HIS A 715 63.05 4.86 11.19
N VAL A 716 62.94 5.46 12.37
CA VAL A 716 62.43 4.84 13.60
C VAL A 716 61.33 5.72 14.17
N ALA A 717 60.26 5.12 14.69
CA ALA A 717 59.26 5.86 15.44
C ALA A 717 59.80 6.14 16.83
N VAL A 718 59.85 7.42 17.18
CA VAL A 718 60.14 7.88 18.53
C VAL A 718 58.90 8.58 19.06
N THR A 719 58.38 8.04 20.14
CA THR A 719 57.21 8.58 20.83
C THR A 719 57.68 9.52 21.93
N VAL A 720 57.18 10.76 21.92
CA VAL A 720 57.58 11.84 22.83
C VAL A 720 56.35 12.54 23.37
N SER A 721 56.37 12.88 24.65
CA SER A 721 55.30 13.68 25.24
C SER A 721 55.53 15.18 25.00
N THR A 722 54.45 15.97 24.91
CA THR A 722 54.51 17.42 24.63
C THR A 722 55.20 18.24 25.72
N ASP A 723 55.28 17.72 26.94
CA ASP A 723 56.05 18.29 28.04
C ASP A 723 57.57 18.10 27.87
N GLN A 724 57.99 17.03 27.18
CA GLN A 724 59.40 16.73 26.92
C GLN A 724 59.99 17.56 25.78
N VAL A 725 59.17 18.04 24.84
CA VAL A 725 59.60 18.86 23.69
C VAL A 725 58.68 20.06 23.54
N ASP A 726 59.20 21.24 23.91
CA ASP A 726 58.44 22.48 23.89
C ASP A 726 58.03 22.86 22.46
N GLY A 727 56.80 23.35 22.32
CA GLY A 727 56.19 23.71 21.05
C GLY A 727 55.72 22.54 20.18
N LEU A 728 55.98 21.28 20.54
CA LEU A 728 55.64 20.12 19.70
C LEU A 728 54.12 19.97 19.47
N GLY A 729 53.28 20.36 20.44
CA GLY A 729 51.82 20.32 20.31
C GLY A 729 51.22 21.36 19.35
N ARG A 730 52.04 22.19 18.70
CA ARG A 730 51.57 23.19 17.70
C ARG A 730 51.60 22.68 16.27
N PHE A 731 52.14 21.49 16.05
CA PHE A 731 52.34 20.91 14.73
C PHE A 731 51.29 19.82 14.45
N VAL A 732 50.99 19.61 13.17
CA VAL A 732 50.00 18.63 12.71
C VAL A 732 50.66 17.41 12.06
N ASP A 733 49.86 16.38 11.78
CA ASP A 733 50.31 15.18 11.08
C ASP A 733 51.02 15.54 9.76
N ASN A 734 52.13 14.86 9.47
CA ASN A 734 53.04 15.08 8.35
C ASN A 734 53.86 16.38 8.34
N ASP A 735 53.77 17.23 9.37
CA ASP A 735 54.71 18.34 9.49
C ASP A 735 56.14 17.82 9.69
N CYS A 736 57.10 18.52 9.09
CA CYS A 736 58.51 18.25 9.28
C CYS A 736 59.06 19.24 10.31
N VAL A 737 59.65 18.71 11.39
CA VAL A 737 60.23 19.50 12.47
C VAL A 737 61.70 19.16 12.66
N ALA A 738 62.47 20.15 13.10
CA ALA A 738 63.80 19.93 13.67
C ALA A 738 63.68 20.03 15.19
N ILE A 739 64.44 19.21 15.92
CA ILE A 739 64.48 19.25 17.39
C ILE A 739 65.81 19.83 17.82
N ILE A 740 65.75 20.92 18.59
CA ILE A 740 66.90 21.66 19.06
C ILE A 740 66.96 21.57 20.58
N LEU A 741 68.11 21.19 21.13
CA LEU A 741 68.42 21.27 22.55
C LEU A 741 68.96 22.69 22.84
N THR A 742 68.28 23.42 23.70
CA THR A 742 68.66 24.77 24.13
C THR A 742 69.11 24.74 25.60
N GLY A 743 70.25 25.36 25.89
CA GLY A 743 70.90 25.33 27.21
C GLY A 743 72.42 25.21 27.08
N ASN A 744 73.16 25.29 28.18
CA ASN A 744 74.61 25.04 28.19
C ASN A 744 74.82 23.53 28.41
N PRO A 745 75.00 22.72 27.35
CA PRO A 745 74.97 21.29 27.50
C PRO A 745 76.28 20.85 28.16
N GLN A 746 76.29 20.69 29.49
CA GLN A 746 77.30 19.87 30.14
C GLN A 746 77.03 18.41 29.75
N LEU A 747 77.49 18.04 28.56
CA LEU A 747 77.42 16.67 28.08
C LEU A 747 78.19 15.78 29.07
N PRO A 748 77.61 14.63 29.47
CA PRO A 748 78.36 13.64 30.23
C PRO A 748 79.65 13.32 29.46
N GLN A 749 80.80 13.26 30.14
CA GLN A 749 82.14 13.15 29.53
C GLN A 749 82.34 11.94 28.58
N ASN A 750 81.34 11.07 28.46
CA ASN A 750 81.36 9.84 27.66
C ASN A 750 80.41 9.86 26.44
N VAL A 751 79.70 10.97 26.16
CA VAL A 751 78.80 11.07 24.99
C VAL A 751 79.52 11.77 23.84
N VAL A 752 79.95 10.98 22.84
CA VAL A 752 80.53 11.51 21.60
C VAL A 752 79.39 11.81 20.62
N LEU A 753 79.11 13.09 20.40
CA LEU A 753 78.13 13.53 19.42
C LEU A 753 78.78 13.62 18.03
N HIS A 754 78.41 12.72 17.11
CA HIS A 754 78.85 12.78 15.72
C HIS A 754 77.86 13.61 14.89
N GLY A 755 78.35 14.64 14.19
CA GLY A 755 77.60 15.30 13.10
C GLY A 755 76.83 16.58 13.44
N ILE A 756 77.06 17.20 14.60
CA ILE A 756 76.28 18.38 15.03
C ILE A 756 76.81 19.68 14.43
N GLY A 757 75.95 20.39 13.68
CA GLY A 757 76.15 21.80 13.36
C GLY A 757 75.81 22.67 14.57
N THR A 758 76.81 23.28 15.19
CA THR A 758 76.63 24.17 16.36
C THR A 758 75.93 25.46 15.93
N LEU A 759 74.75 25.74 16.51
CA LEU A 759 73.96 26.96 16.30
C LEU A 759 74.21 27.90 17.50
N GLY A 760 75.21 28.77 17.40
CA GLY A 760 75.60 29.62 18.54
C GLY A 760 76.18 28.83 19.73
N PRO A 761 76.61 29.50 20.81
CA PRO A 761 77.23 28.82 21.94
C PRO A 761 76.29 27.92 22.76
N ASP A 762 74.97 28.09 22.66
CA ASP A 762 74.01 27.51 23.62
C ASP A 762 72.85 26.69 22.97
N ALA A 763 72.96 26.31 21.70
CA ALA A 763 71.95 25.48 21.04
C ALA A 763 72.55 24.42 20.09
N VAL A 764 71.98 23.22 20.16
CA VAL A 764 72.45 22.03 19.44
C VAL A 764 71.26 21.37 18.73
N VAL A 765 71.37 21.16 17.41
CA VAL A 765 70.37 20.38 16.66
C VAL A 765 70.56 18.91 16.99
N VAL A 766 69.53 18.30 17.58
CA VAL A 766 69.52 16.87 17.96
C VAL A 766 68.93 16.02 16.85
N VAL A 767 67.88 16.52 16.20
CA VAL A 767 67.25 15.88 15.05
C VAL A 767 67.10 16.91 13.95
N GLN A 768 67.71 16.64 12.79
CA GLN A 768 67.72 17.59 11.68
C GLN A 768 66.39 17.58 10.91
N CYS A 769 65.72 16.43 10.86
CA CYS A 769 64.46 16.25 10.19
C CYS A 769 63.69 15.10 10.83
N ALA A 770 62.64 15.41 11.59
CA ALA A 770 61.64 14.45 12.00
C ALA A 770 60.32 14.76 11.29
N ARG A 771 59.63 13.75 10.78
CA ARG A 771 58.25 13.91 10.32
C ARG A 771 57.32 13.52 11.45
N ILE A 772 56.29 14.32 11.72
CA ILE A 772 55.25 13.96 12.68
C ILE A 772 54.36 12.90 12.03
N VAL A 773 54.42 11.67 12.53
CA VAL A 773 53.57 10.56 12.07
C VAL A 773 52.22 10.62 12.74
N ARG A 774 52.20 11.01 14.02
CA ARG A 774 50.98 11.21 14.82
C ARG A 774 51.16 12.41 15.73
N ALA A 775 50.39 13.46 15.50
CA ALA A 775 50.35 14.68 16.30
C ALA A 775 49.56 14.45 17.60
N VAL A 776 49.55 15.49 18.45
CA VAL A 776 48.74 15.53 19.66
C VAL A 776 47.27 15.36 19.30
N SER A 777 46.57 14.55 20.07
CA SER A 777 45.11 14.44 20.01
C SER A 777 44.51 14.90 21.33
N ASP A 778 43.22 15.22 21.34
CA ASP A 778 42.49 15.59 22.57
C ASP A 778 42.57 14.53 23.67
N THR A 779 42.92 13.29 23.30
CA THR A 779 43.02 12.15 24.21
C THR A 779 44.46 11.79 24.61
N SER A 780 45.47 12.40 23.99
CA SER A 780 46.87 12.03 24.21
C SER A 780 47.84 13.19 23.99
N ASP A 781 48.60 13.52 25.03
CA ASP A 781 49.73 14.48 24.97
C ASP A 781 50.99 13.90 24.30
N ILE A 782 50.84 12.78 23.61
CA ILE A 782 51.92 11.98 23.04
C ILE A 782 51.96 12.21 21.52
N VAL A 783 53.14 12.56 21.02
CA VAL A 783 53.45 12.74 19.60
C VAL A 783 54.39 11.63 19.15
N THR A 784 54.13 11.02 17.99
CA THR A 784 55.05 10.05 17.40
C THR A 784 55.76 10.65 16.19
N LEU A 785 57.09 10.63 16.26
CA LEU A 785 58.00 11.18 15.26
C LEU A 785 58.63 10.05 14.46
N GLU A 786 58.66 10.20 13.14
CA GLU A 786 59.54 9.45 12.27
C GLU A 786 60.89 10.16 12.25
N VAL A 787 61.89 9.52 12.87
CA VAL A 787 63.24 10.06 13.02
C VAL A 787 64.22 9.20 12.23
N PRO A 788 65.12 9.77 11.42
CA PRO A 788 66.17 9.01 10.75
C PRO A 788 66.97 8.19 11.76
N TYR A 789 67.33 6.95 11.42
CA TYR A 789 68.02 6.04 12.36
C TYR A 789 69.27 6.66 13.01
N GLY A 790 70.02 7.49 12.25
CA GLY A 790 71.20 8.19 12.75
C GLY A 790 70.93 9.26 13.81
N ASP A 791 69.74 9.86 13.80
CA ASP A 791 69.34 10.93 14.73
C ASP A 791 68.58 10.37 15.95
N ALA A 792 67.99 9.18 15.86
CA ALA A 792 67.17 8.57 16.91
C ALA A 792 67.95 8.35 18.22
N ALA A 793 69.21 7.93 18.14
CA ALA A 793 70.07 7.77 19.31
C ALA A 793 70.40 9.11 20.00
N ASN A 794 70.58 10.18 19.20
CA ASN A 794 70.82 11.53 19.72
C ASN A 794 69.56 12.05 20.42
N LEU A 795 68.38 11.84 19.83
CA LEU A 795 67.10 12.22 20.44
C LEU A 795 66.86 11.49 21.77
N GLY A 796 67.08 10.17 21.81
CA GLY A 796 66.93 9.38 23.03
C GLY A 796 67.88 9.84 24.15
N ALA A 797 69.14 10.15 23.82
CA ALA A 797 70.10 10.70 24.78
C ALA A 797 69.67 12.09 25.29
N ALA A 798 69.14 12.94 24.42
CA ALA A 798 68.68 14.28 24.80
C ALA A 798 67.44 14.22 25.70
N LEU A 799 66.46 13.36 25.39
CA LEU A 799 65.27 13.13 26.22
C LEU A 799 65.64 12.60 27.60
N PHE A 800 66.53 11.60 27.67
CA PHE A 800 67.02 11.09 28.96
C PHE A 800 67.72 12.16 29.80
N SER A 801 68.48 13.05 29.15
CA SER A 801 69.12 14.17 29.85
C SER A 801 68.12 15.19 30.38
N HIS A 802 66.99 15.39 29.69
CA HIS A 802 65.91 16.28 30.11
C HIS A 802 65.21 15.74 31.37
N ASP A 803 64.86 14.45 31.37
CA ASP A 803 64.20 13.80 32.51
C ASP A 803 65.11 13.73 33.76
N ALA A 804 66.42 13.53 33.55
CA ALA A 804 67.40 13.42 34.64
C ALA A 804 67.63 14.73 35.41
N THR A 805 67.40 15.90 34.78
CA THR A 805 67.68 17.20 35.41
C THR A 805 66.63 17.67 36.43
N GLY A 806 65.49 16.99 36.53
CA GLY A 806 64.41 17.38 37.45
C GLY A 806 63.86 18.78 37.14
N SER A 807 62.75 19.16 37.77
CA SER A 807 62.05 20.43 37.48
C SER A 807 62.76 21.69 38.00
N ASP A 808 64.08 21.68 38.20
CA ASP A 808 64.81 22.79 38.84
C ASP A 808 65.03 23.92 37.82
N GLU A 809 64.09 24.89 37.80
CA GLU A 809 63.88 25.93 36.78
C GLU A 809 65.12 26.71 36.29
N LYS A 810 66.28 26.62 36.97
CA LYS A 810 67.43 27.51 36.73
C LYS A 810 68.45 27.04 35.69
N HIS A 811 68.47 25.78 35.27
CA HIS A 811 69.49 25.28 34.33
C HIS A 811 68.95 24.32 33.25
N ASN A 812 67.67 24.43 32.92
CA ASN A 812 67.01 23.39 32.14
C ASN A 812 67.42 23.42 30.67
N ASN A 813 68.11 22.35 30.28
CA ASN A 813 68.19 21.91 28.90
C ASN A 813 66.75 21.68 28.40
N ARG A 814 66.25 22.54 27.52
CA ARG A 814 64.91 22.42 26.94
C ARG A 814 65.04 21.96 25.50
N LEU A 815 64.31 20.91 25.16
CA LEU A 815 64.10 20.51 23.77
C LEU A 815 63.00 21.40 23.19
N ILE A 816 63.24 21.95 22.00
CA ILE A 816 62.30 22.80 21.29
C ILE A 816 62.10 22.23 19.89
N ALA A 817 60.83 22.06 19.49
CA ALA A 817 60.47 21.72 18.12
C ALA A 817 60.38 22.98 17.26
N VAL A 818 61.06 22.99 16.11
CA VAL A 818 61.07 24.10 15.16
C VAL A 818 60.57 23.63 13.81
N ALA A 819 59.65 24.40 13.21
CA ALA A 819 59.12 24.13 11.88
C ALA A 819 60.24 24.08 10.85
N ARG A 820 60.27 23.05 10.01
CA ARG A 820 61.11 23.04 8.82
C ARG A 820 60.25 23.40 7.61
N ALA A 821 60.72 24.34 6.80
CA ALA A 821 60.06 24.67 5.55
C ALA A 821 59.87 23.39 4.72
N ARG A 822 58.64 23.15 4.26
CA ARG A 822 58.29 21.97 3.45
C ARG A 822 59.14 22.02 2.18
N ASP A 823 60.17 21.18 2.10
CA ASP A 823 61.00 21.08 0.90
C ASP A 823 60.10 20.53 -0.23
N GLU A 824 59.54 21.42 -1.06
CA GLU A 824 58.65 21.13 -2.20
C GLU A 824 59.26 20.13 -3.21
N ARG A 825 60.54 19.78 -3.06
CA ARG A 825 61.26 18.82 -3.91
C ARG A 825 61.15 17.36 -3.46
N SER A 826 60.66 17.04 -2.26
CA SER A 826 60.65 15.64 -1.77
C SER A 826 59.35 14.87 -1.99
N THR A 827 58.28 15.50 -2.49
CA THR A 827 56.99 14.82 -2.80
C THR A 827 57.01 13.94 -4.05
N SER A 828 58.15 13.77 -4.70
CA SER A 828 58.36 12.69 -5.68
C SER A 828 58.96 11.48 -4.98
N GLN A 829 58.12 10.55 -4.54
CA GLN A 829 58.58 9.21 -4.15
C GLN A 829 59.17 8.48 -5.38
N PRO A 830 60.15 7.57 -5.18
CA PRO A 830 60.97 7.04 -6.26
C PRO A 830 60.22 5.98 -7.05
N GLU A 831 59.88 6.30 -8.30
CA GLU A 831 59.63 5.28 -9.30
C GLU A 831 60.98 4.61 -9.62
N VAL A 832 61.08 3.30 -9.34
CA VAL A 832 62.25 2.49 -9.68
C VAL A 832 62.33 2.38 -11.20
N GLN A 833 63.12 3.24 -11.86
CA GLN A 833 63.80 2.93 -13.12
C GLN A 833 64.95 3.90 -13.48
N ALA A 834 65.96 3.31 -14.12
CA ALA A 834 67.33 3.74 -14.42
C ALA A 834 67.65 5.20 -14.86
N LYS A 835 68.84 5.67 -14.42
CA LYS A 835 69.63 6.84 -14.91
C LYS A 835 70.14 6.65 -16.36
N PRO A 836 70.74 7.67 -17.05
CA PRO A 836 70.86 9.11 -16.73
C PRO A 836 70.64 10.10 -17.93
N SER A 837 70.37 11.37 -17.62
CA SER A 837 71.04 12.52 -18.29
C SER A 837 70.96 13.81 -17.47
N ILE A 838 72.10 14.52 -17.36
CA ILE A 838 72.33 15.87 -16.79
C ILE A 838 72.09 16.92 -17.90
N PRO A 839 71.42 18.07 -17.68
CA PRO A 839 72.05 19.36 -17.27
C PRO A 839 71.11 20.23 -16.38
N SER A 840 71.42 21.37 -15.75
CA SER A 840 72.59 22.21 -15.50
C SER A 840 72.15 23.31 -14.51
N ARG A 841 73.09 23.80 -13.68
CA ARG A 841 73.16 25.12 -13.00
C ARG A 841 71.84 25.87 -12.71
N GLN A 842 71.51 25.97 -11.41
CA GLN A 842 70.76 27.12 -10.87
C GLN A 842 71.41 27.64 -9.58
N SER A 843 71.31 28.96 -9.43
CA SER A 843 72.07 29.85 -8.55
C SER A 843 71.78 29.69 -7.06
N VAL A 844 72.85 29.67 -6.27
CA VAL A 844 72.85 29.83 -4.80
C VAL A 844 72.57 31.29 -4.47
N LYS A 845 71.34 31.63 -4.04
CA LYS A 845 71.01 32.86 -3.26
C LYS A 845 69.62 32.75 -2.60
N GLN A 846 69.41 31.78 -1.72
CA GLN A 846 68.33 31.86 -0.72
C GLN A 846 68.87 31.20 0.56
N ALA A 847 69.16 32.01 1.58
CA ALA A 847 69.36 31.48 2.92
C ALA A 847 67.97 31.15 3.46
N PRO A 848 67.73 29.94 4.00
CA PRO A 848 66.44 29.62 4.61
C PRO A 848 66.24 30.53 5.82
N ILE A 849 65.17 31.32 5.76
CA ILE A 849 64.65 32.11 6.87
C ILE A 849 63.75 31.18 7.66
N PHE A 850 63.96 31.05 8.96
CA PHE A 850 63.13 30.21 9.83
C PHE A 850 62.32 31.10 10.75
N GLU A 851 61.03 30.84 10.81
CA GLU A 851 60.13 31.45 11.77
C GLU A 851 59.94 30.46 12.91
N ALA A 852 60.31 30.85 14.13
CA ALA A 852 60.07 30.04 15.31
C ALA A 852 59.20 30.83 16.29
N ILE A 853 58.16 30.17 16.79
CA ILE A 853 57.23 30.78 17.74
C ILE A 853 57.67 30.35 19.14
N VAL A 854 58.30 31.25 19.90
CA VAL A 854 58.76 31.00 21.27
C VAL A 854 57.81 31.71 22.23
N GLY A 855 57.03 30.95 23.01
CA GLY A 855 55.97 31.53 23.84
C GLY A 855 54.85 32.18 23.01
N ARG A 856 54.54 33.47 23.27
CA ARG A 856 53.58 34.29 22.50
C ARG A 856 54.25 35.17 21.43
N GLU A 857 55.57 35.09 21.27
CA GLU A 857 56.32 35.93 20.35
C GLU A 857 56.82 35.13 19.14
N THR A 858 56.66 35.71 17.95
CA THR A 858 57.26 35.21 16.71
C THR A 858 58.69 35.73 16.62
N VAL A 859 59.67 34.83 16.63
CA VAL A 859 61.09 35.18 16.50
C VAL A 859 61.61 34.62 15.18
N LEU A 860 62.10 35.52 14.33
CA LEU A 860 62.69 35.20 13.03
C LEU A 860 64.18 34.89 13.20
N TYR A 861 64.58 33.65 12.89
CA TYR A 861 65.96 33.23 12.87
C TYR A 861 66.47 33.26 11.43
N MET A 862 67.43 34.15 11.15
CA MET A 862 68.14 34.23 9.88
C MET A 862 69.51 33.57 10.01
N PHE A 863 69.77 32.55 9.18
CA PHE A 863 71.05 31.86 9.16
C PHE A 863 71.91 32.34 7.99
N PRO A 864 73.12 32.86 8.24
CA PRO A 864 74.07 33.10 7.15
C PRO A 864 74.63 31.74 6.65
N PRO A 865 74.82 31.57 5.33
CA PRO A 865 75.61 30.44 4.84
C PRO A 865 77.04 30.57 5.37
N THR A 866 77.60 29.48 5.87
CA THR A 866 78.99 29.44 6.35
C THR A 866 79.99 29.72 5.23
N ARG A 867 80.39 30.98 5.09
CA ARG A 867 81.78 31.45 4.91
C ARG A 867 81.81 32.98 4.98
N GLY A 868 82.73 33.48 5.81
CA GLY A 868 82.69 34.84 6.34
C GLY A 868 82.80 35.96 5.32
N THR A 869 82.05 37.02 5.57
CA THR A 869 82.50 38.42 5.46
C THR A 869 81.47 39.33 6.13
N THR A 870 81.98 40.34 6.83
CA THR A 870 81.28 41.41 7.55
C THR A 870 80.42 42.28 6.61
N LEU A 871 79.27 42.82 7.08
CA LEU A 871 78.78 44.21 6.87
C LEU A 871 77.32 44.46 7.39
N VAL A 872 77.21 45.47 8.29
CA VAL A 872 76.24 46.59 8.53
C VAL A 872 74.70 46.40 8.37
N PRO A 873 73.85 46.91 9.30
CA PRO A 873 72.40 46.70 9.32
C PRO A 873 71.61 47.73 8.48
N HIS A 874 70.46 47.31 7.94
CA HIS A 874 69.43 48.18 7.37
C HIS A 874 68.07 48.03 8.09
N THR A 875 67.38 49.16 8.09
CA THR A 875 66.23 49.60 8.90
C THR A 875 64.91 48.91 8.54
N THR A 876 64.08 48.75 9.56
CA THR A 876 62.67 48.29 9.56
C THR A 876 61.75 49.14 8.69
N LEU A 877 60.89 48.49 7.87
CA LEU A 877 59.73 49.10 7.22
C LEU A 877 58.44 48.45 7.75
N SER A 878 57.50 49.30 8.16
CA SER A 878 56.18 48.96 8.73
C SER A 878 55.23 48.30 7.73
N PRO A 879 54.26 47.47 8.17
CA PRO A 879 53.28 46.83 7.30
C PRO A 879 52.12 47.78 6.93
N PRO A 880 51.52 47.66 5.73
CA PRO A 880 50.30 48.38 5.38
C PRO A 880 49.05 47.70 5.97
N ARG A 881 48.11 48.53 6.41
CA ARG A 881 46.78 48.16 6.90
C ARG A 881 45.91 47.64 5.74
N LEU A 882 45.22 46.51 5.94
CA LEU A 882 44.11 46.06 5.11
C LEU A 882 42.77 46.26 5.85
N HIS A 883 41.80 46.82 5.13
CA HIS A 883 40.41 47.00 5.55
C HIS A 883 39.62 45.68 5.45
N PRO A 884 38.55 45.50 6.25
CA PRO A 884 37.74 44.29 6.25
C PRO A 884 36.69 44.33 5.13
N CYS A 885 36.59 43.24 4.37
CA CYS A 885 35.40 42.91 3.58
C CYS A 885 34.54 41.91 4.36
N LEU A 886 33.23 42.17 4.31
CA LEU A 886 32.13 41.39 4.86
C LEU A 886 32.12 39.94 4.38
N LEU A 887 31.89 39.02 5.32
CA LEU A 887 30.89 37.94 5.25
C LEU A 887 30.47 37.58 6.68
#